data_AF-A0A496QX65-F1
#
_entry.id   AF-A0A496QX65-F1
#
_cell.length_a   1.000
_cell.length_b   1.000
_cell.length_c   1.000
_cell.angle_alpha   90.00
_cell.angle_beta   90.00
_cell.angle_gamma   90.00
#
_symmetry.space_group_name_H-M   'P 1'
#
loop_
_entity.id
_entity.type
_entity.pdbx_description
1 polymer ?
#
loop_
_entity_poly.entity_id
_entity_poly.type
_entity_poly.pdbx_seq_one_letter_code
_entity_poly.pdbx_strand_id
1 'polypeptide(L)'
;MLFLFRGWQKVIFLFLSLFLLTSWLSAGGQRENTFREAEKLIEEREYNNAIILLAEYIKNNPDKIEAAQSLLEKIKKAKEIYNQRYEELIEIYSQESPDFDKAYKIFQELEELDRSPNKTTVEAFEKARETAVFVYNNNRFKEIMKTAMDQLQQDSYWEAVKTYFTGFDLHREQYDSTDYGNIIENRIDHAISTLNSSVEHFLSLKEEFNQRVNNTLSLFESSDLESLSEEIDSLSEILLVLSDLRKDVLNAIHTIEEQNRLIKQSGFDEAFCLTYLSLIVKGRDTVDVKEGIIGAFDMLWDTTLNNLEGELKERAATAFQSGIKDMGEGNPKGSVNNLDKAYTYSLLTVKTLALRSSRMYVEENLSFSPLSVESEKEILPSILFYQLLAKEAKAYKKIVKINEDKILIETGIMEAQTGEELKKIRENLVVLEEKTEDHLNEWESLRLSFNEIAKLGFNLEKSTEETGNTIARLNKIRADLLETETALVDRSIHIALDPLNDIYLKEERRIEEGKRLLDGYEKVVGEDDAGEPIVVMAKDPQSAKQIFTTAEKNIGELKQEVEELLSDVKSEKPFILEDPEIKERISAIVELDKKSSNTIDRLADLISISDEEILLAGKLESEALFRVEQARIALGRQEFALAREHLKIASERFDRSLAIQENAELRKKRDQVLTELNNRIVTEENAIIVEEVRKLINQGKELYAQGDYEGAERLFQRAQTRWKVTHVENKSEIEYWLGIVRTALNIRSGRTIEERDPLYSEVKPLLNGAKEDFLKGKTLMEEGKRQEAMGYFERAGEKIFYVRLTFPLNQEASVISLKIQQYKNPENFDALFRERFAQARSKIDTNPQEAYIELKDLSEIKPDYPGLAQAIYNAEIKLGIRIPPPDPARKKKAEEFYQRAYEIVRSNVRSNFPVALEYLNEALRLTPDNESVISLLDRVEAEMGGRATMVLSSMAQQQYRLAEEKFIQGSYYEALRIVNNLMTDSNNRNYGPLLELKRRIESKI
;
A
#
# COMPACT_ATOMS: atom_id res chain seq x y z
N MET A 1 28.02 79.42 49.25
CA MET A 1 27.54 78.95 50.57
C MET A 1 28.71 78.19 51.20
N LEU A 2 29.64 78.93 51.83
CA LEU A 2 29.80 79.09 53.29
C LEU A 2 30.33 77.83 54.00
N PHE A 3 31.60 77.95 54.48
CA PHE A 3 32.21 77.35 55.69
C PHE A 3 32.45 75.83 55.73
N LEU A 4 33.48 75.27 56.40
CA LEU A 4 34.82 75.61 56.90
C LEU A 4 35.19 74.46 57.87
N PHE A 5 36.49 74.36 58.20
CA PHE A 5 37.09 73.85 59.46
C PHE A 5 37.43 72.35 59.61
N ARG A 6 38.56 71.92 60.22
CA ARG A 6 39.74 72.56 60.89
C ARG A 6 40.75 71.49 61.36
N GLY A 7 42.03 71.89 61.48
CA GLY A 7 42.94 71.50 62.59
C GLY A 7 44.19 70.68 62.19
N TRP A 8 45.42 70.90 62.68
CA TRP A 8 46.00 71.62 63.84
C TRP A 8 47.49 71.93 63.53
N GLN A 9 48.01 73.15 63.75
CA GLN A 9 48.96 73.60 64.82
C GLN A 9 50.27 72.81 64.97
N LYS A 10 51.48 73.35 65.24
CA LYS A 10 52.11 74.68 65.43
C LYS A 10 53.58 74.39 65.81
N VAL A 11 54.58 75.07 65.26
CA VAL A 11 55.87 75.42 65.93
C VAL A 11 56.37 76.73 65.27
N ILE A 12 56.16 77.91 65.90
CA ILE A 12 57.18 78.80 66.54
C ILE A 12 58.07 79.51 65.48
N PHE A 13 58.23 80.83 65.38
CA PHE A 13 57.83 82.01 66.14
C PHE A 13 58.31 83.26 65.35
N LEU A 14 57.78 84.45 65.69
CA LEU A 14 58.44 85.75 65.54
C LEU A 14 58.72 86.28 64.12
N PHE A 15 57.86 87.16 63.62
CA PHE A 15 58.17 88.57 63.35
C PHE A 15 57.03 89.17 62.52
N LEU A 16 56.20 90.01 63.12
CA LEU A 16 55.69 91.26 62.56
C LEU A 16 54.57 91.76 63.48
N SER A 17 54.97 92.56 64.46
CA SER A 17 54.10 93.59 64.99
C SER A 17 54.80 94.93 64.83
N LEU A 18 54.01 95.88 64.34
CA LEU A 18 54.22 97.33 64.41
C LEU A 18 55.25 97.95 63.46
N PHE A 19 54.70 98.64 62.47
CA PHE A 19 54.95 100.08 62.38
C PHE A 19 53.65 100.81 62.09
N LEU A 20 53.29 101.77 62.94
CA LEU A 20 52.69 103.06 62.59
C LEU A 20 52.81 104.02 63.78
N LEU A 21 53.29 105.25 63.49
CA LEU A 21 53.30 106.51 64.29
C LEU A 21 54.41 106.70 65.35
N THR A 22 55.17 107.81 65.47
CA THR A 22 55.64 108.94 64.63
C THR A 22 56.55 109.84 65.52
N SER A 23 57.38 110.71 64.90
CA SER A 23 57.89 112.05 65.34
C SER A 23 59.35 112.28 65.83
N TRP A 24 60.07 113.11 65.02
CA TRP A 24 61.15 114.12 65.28
C TRP A 24 62.59 113.62 65.58
N LEU A 25 63.54 113.68 64.62
CA LEU A 25 64.52 114.77 64.28
C LEU A 25 65.41 115.19 65.48
N SER A 26 66.76 115.10 65.48
CA SER A 26 67.75 115.23 64.39
C SER A 26 69.08 114.50 64.63
N ALA A 27 69.63 113.98 63.52
CA ALA A 27 71.03 113.99 63.03
C ALA A 27 72.21 113.37 63.85
N GLY A 28 72.77 112.29 63.29
CA GLY A 28 74.20 111.95 63.40
C GLY A 28 74.56 110.45 63.21
N GLY A 29 74.98 110.04 62.00
CA GLY A 29 75.91 108.91 61.83
C GLY A 29 75.46 107.68 61.01
N GLN A 30 75.30 107.81 59.68
CA GLN A 30 75.45 106.69 58.75
C GLN A 30 76.90 106.16 58.82
N ARG A 31 77.16 105.03 59.48
CA ARG A 31 78.45 104.32 59.39
C ARG A 31 78.46 102.83 59.76
N GLU A 32 77.31 102.20 60.01
CA GLU A 32 77.24 100.79 60.49
C GLU A 32 76.60 99.76 59.55
N ASN A 33 76.08 100.10 58.35
CA ASN A 33 75.30 99.14 57.53
C ASN A 33 76.08 98.37 56.45
N THR A 34 77.25 98.87 56.02
CA THR A 34 78.00 98.33 54.86
C THR A 34 78.54 96.90 55.06
N PHE A 35 78.86 96.53 56.30
CA PHE A 35 79.42 95.20 56.62
C PHE A 35 78.36 94.10 56.56
N ARG A 36 77.14 94.37 57.03
CA ARG A 36 76.03 93.42 57.03
C ARG A 36 75.50 93.17 55.62
N GLU A 37 75.54 94.20 54.77
CA GLU A 37 75.21 94.09 53.35
C GLU A 37 76.24 93.23 52.61
N ALA A 38 77.53 93.35 52.96
CA ALA A 38 78.55 92.43 52.46
C ALA A 38 78.35 90.99 52.94
N GLU A 39 77.93 90.75 54.20
CA GLU A 39 77.58 89.39 54.68
C GLU A 39 76.42 88.80 53.89
N LYS A 40 75.37 89.59 53.64
CA LYS A 40 74.22 89.15 52.84
C LYS A 40 74.62 88.76 51.42
N LEU A 41 75.48 89.54 50.77
CA LEU A 41 76.00 89.22 49.44
C LEU A 41 76.88 87.97 49.44
N ILE A 42 77.57 87.66 50.55
CA ILE A 42 78.31 86.40 50.71
C ILE A 42 77.34 85.22 50.85
N GLU A 43 76.23 85.38 51.58
CA GLU A 43 75.18 84.36 51.69
C GLU A 43 74.45 84.12 50.37
N GLU A 44 74.20 85.18 49.61
CA GLU A 44 73.62 85.15 48.26
C GLU A 44 74.64 84.71 47.19
N ARG A 45 75.90 84.44 47.59
CA ARG A 45 77.02 83.99 46.75
C ARG A 45 77.41 84.97 45.64
N GLU A 46 77.19 86.27 45.87
CA GLU A 46 77.62 87.38 45.02
C GLU A 46 78.97 87.95 45.50
N TYR A 47 80.02 87.14 45.39
CA TYR A 47 81.29 87.43 46.04
C TYR A 47 81.99 88.69 45.54
N ASN A 48 81.82 89.08 44.27
CA ASN A 48 82.44 90.29 43.72
C ASN A 48 81.85 91.57 44.35
N ASN A 49 80.53 91.62 44.52
CA ASN A 49 79.84 92.74 45.16
C ASN A 49 80.21 92.80 46.66
N ALA A 50 80.32 91.65 47.31
CA ALA A 50 80.79 91.56 48.70
C ALA A 50 82.24 92.06 48.86
N ILE A 51 83.16 91.73 47.95
CA ILE A 51 84.56 92.21 48.00
C ILE A 51 84.63 93.74 47.87
N ILE A 52 83.85 94.34 46.97
CA ILE A 52 83.82 95.80 46.77
C ILE A 52 83.36 96.50 48.06
N LEU A 53 82.27 96.02 48.66
CA LEU A 53 81.75 96.56 49.92
C LEU A 53 82.70 96.33 51.10
N LEU A 54 83.38 95.18 51.17
CA LEU A 54 84.39 94.90 52.19
C LEU A 54 85.64 95.77 52.02
N ALA A 55 86.08 96.03 50.78
CA ALA A 55 87.21 96.91 50.49
C ALA A 55 86.90 98.37 50.85
N GLU A 56 85.69 98.83 50.56
CA GLU A 56 85.21 100.15 50.98
C GLU A 56 85.05 100.24 52.51
N TYR A 57 84.58 99.17 53.15
CA TYR A 57 84.48 99.08 54.60
C TYR A 57 85.85 99.15 55.29
N ILE A 58 86.86 98.43 54.78
CA ILE A 58 88.26 98.46 55.26
C ILE A 58 88.88 99.85 55.12
N LYS A 59 88.66 100.51 53.97
CA LYS A 59 89.18 101.85 53.68
C LYS A 59 88.63 102.90 54.64
N ASN A 60 87.37 102.73 55.08
CA ASN A 60 86.68 103.69 55.93
C ASN A 60 86.77 103.37 57.43
N ASN A 61 87.21 102.17 57.84
CA ASN A 61 87.33 101.73 59.24
C ASN A 61 88.65 100.94 59.48
N PRO A 62 89.82 101.61 59.59
CA PRO A 62 91.14 100.96 59.70
C PRO A 62 91.34 100.15 61.00
N ASP A 63 90.51 100.37 62.00
CA ASP A 63 90.47 99.74 63.32
C ASP A 63 89.66 98.43 63.35
N LYS A 64 88.91 98.10 62.28
CA LYS A 64 88.07 96.89 62.17
C LYS A 64 88.50 95.94 61.03
N ILE A 65 89.76 96.02 60.61
CA ILE A 65 90.34 95.25 59.49
C ILE A 65 90.18 93.73 59.68
N GLU A 66 90.32 93.24 60.92
CA GLU A 66 90.35 91.80 61.23
C GLU A 66 89.01 91.10 60.92
N ALA A 67 87.87 91.76 61.16
CA ALA A 67 86.54 91.24 60.86
C ALA A 67 86.29 91.17 59.34
N ALA A 68 86.71 92.20 58.59
CA ALA A 68 86.62 92.21 57.14
C ALA A 68 87.59 91.21 56.49
N GLN A 69 88.78 91.01 57.08
CA GLN A 69 89.73 89.97 56.66
C GLN A 69 89.16 88.56 56.82
N SER A 70 88.40 88.27 57.87
CA SER A 70 87.76 86.96 58.05
C SER A 70 86.73 86.66 56.95
N LEU A 71 85.89 87.64 56.57
CA LEU A 71 84.95 87.50 55.46
C LEU A 71 85.65 87.43 54.10
N LEU A 72 86.72 88.21 53.89
CA LEU A 72 87.56 88.12 52.70
C LEU A 72 88.24 86.74 52.58
N GLU A 73 88.68 86.12 53.70
CA GLU A 73 89.22 84.76 53.69
C GLU A 73 88.15 83.69 53.40
N LYS A 74 86.90 83.89 53.86
CA LYS A 74 85.77 83.02 53.44
C LYS A 74 85.51 83.13 51.93
N ILE A 75 85.45 84.36 51.41
CA ILE A 75 85.30 84.61 49.98
C ILE A 75 86.47 84.01 49.19
N LYS A 76 87.70 84.15 49.70
CA LYS A 76 88.90 83.60 49.06
C LYS A 76 88.85 82.07 48.96
N LYS A 77 88.45 81.37 50.04
CA LYS A 77 88.26 79.91 49.99
C LYS A 77 87.16 79.49 49.01
N ALA A 78 86.03 80.20 48.98
CA ALA A 78 84.96 79.94 48.01
C ALA A 78 85.44 80.15 46.56
N LYS A 79 86.20 81.23 46.32
CA LYS A 79 86.83 81.50 45.02
C LYS A 79 87.93 80.50 44.67
N GLU A 80 88.67 79.95 45.63
CA GLU A 80 89.64 78.88 45.40
C GLU A 80 88.93 77.60 44.89
N ILE A 81 87.81 77.22 45.51
CA ILE A 81 86.99 76.07 45.06
C ILE A 81 86.39 76.35 43.67
N TYR A 82 85.84 77.54 43.45
CA TYR A 82 85.32 77.97 42.15
C TYR A 82 86.41 77.90 41.07
N ASN A 83 87.61 78.43 41.35
CA ASN A 83 88.73 78.39 40.41
C ASN A 83 89.22 76.96 40.13
N GLN A 84 89.23 76.07 41.12
CA GLN A 84 89.57 74.65 40.92
C GLN A 84 88.59 73.96 39.98
N ARG A 85 87.28 74.16 40.19
CA ARG A 85 86.24 73.63 39.29
C ARG A 85 86.31 74.26 37.91
N TYR A 86 86.65 75.54 37.83
CA TYR A 86 86.84 76.24 36.56
C TYR A 86 88.09 75.73 35.80
N GLU A 87 89.18 75.39 36.49
CA GLU A 87 90.35 74.73 35.91
C GLU A 87 90.00 73.31 35.40
N GLU A 88 89.28 72.51 36.19
CA GLU A 88 88.77 71.20 35.74
C GLU A 88 87.90 71.32 34.48
N LEU A 89 87.10 72.39 34.38
CA LEU A 89 86.32 72.68 33.20
C LEU A 89 87.21 72.98 31.99
N ILE A 90 88.22 73.84 32.13
CA ILE A 90 89.19 74.15 31.05
C ILE A 90 89.90 72.88 30.58
N GLU A 91 90.30 72.00 31.50
CA GLU A 91 90.93 70.72 31.16
C GLU A 91 90.03 69.84 30.31
N ILE A 92 88.74 69.75 30.63
CA ILE A 92 87.77 68.97 29.84
C ILE A 92 87.68 69.51 28.42
N TYR A 93 87.55 70.83 28.25
CA TYR A 93 87.47 71.46 26.93
C TYR A 93 88.77 71.39 26.11
N SER A 94 89.91 71.13 26.75
CA SER A 94 91.22 71.02 26.11
C SER A 94 91.54 69.61 25.60
N GLN A 95 90.69 68.61 25.89
CA GLN A 95 90.83 67.23 25.41
C GLN A 95 90.44 67.12 23.92
N GLU A 96 91.04 66.15 23.20
CA GLU A 96 90.67 65.86 21.80
C GLU A 96 89.20 65.47 21.62
N SER A 97 88.60 64.89 22.67
CA SER A 97 87.17 64.59 22.77
C SER A 97 86.67 64.99 24.16
N PRO A 98 86.19 66.23 24.33
CA PRO A 98 85.73 66.72 25.63
C PRO A 98 84.58 65.88 26.22
N ASP A 99 84.70 65.51 27.50
CA ASP A 99 83.63 64.89 28.28
C ASP A 99 82.59 65.95 28.70
N PHE A 100 81.67 66.24 27.79
CA PHE A 100 80.63 67.25 28.01
C PHE A 100 79.64 66.89 29.12
N ASP A 101 79.47 65.60 29.45
CA ASP A 101 78.60 65.17 30.55
C ASP A 101 79.22 65.57 31.91
N LYS A 102 80.53 65.38 32.03
CA LYS A 102 81.30 65.88 33.19
C LYS A 102 81.37 67.41 33.19
N ALA A 103 81.53 68.05 32.02
CA ALA A 103 81.53 69.50 31.90
C ALA A 103 80.21 70.11 32.40
N TYR A 104 79.07 69.56 31.99
CA TYR A 104 77.74 70.03 32.41
C TYR A 104 77.54 69.95 33.94
N LYS A 105 77.95 68.85 34.58
CA LYS A 105 77.91 68.75 36.06
C LYS A 105 78.78 69.81 36.72
N ILE A 106 79.97 70.06 36.17
CA ILE A 106 80.85 71.12 36.68
C ILE A 106 80.24 72.50 36.47
N PHE A 107 79.53 72.75 35.35
CA PHE A 107 78.77 73.99 35.15
C PHE A 107 77.72 74.20 36.26
N GLN A 108 76.93 73.18 36.59
CA GLN A 108 75.95 73.25 37.69
C GLN A 108 76.63 73.54 39.04
N GLU A 109 77.74 72.86 39.34
CA GLU A 109 78.51 73.09 40.56
C GLU A 109 79.09 74.52 40.60
N LEU A 110 79.57 75.05 39.48
CA LEU A 110 80.11 76.40 39.39
C LEU A 110 79.04 77.49 39.61
N GLU A 111 77.84 77.31 39.08
CA GLU A 111 76.70 78.22 39.29
C GLU A 111 76.17 78.19 40.72
N GLU A 112 76.22 77.02 41.36
CA GLU A 112 75.99 76.95 42.79
C GLU A 112 77.08 77.72 43.53
N LEU A 113 78.36 77.57 43.17
CA LEU A 113 79.47 78.16 43.92
C LEU A 113 79.53 79.69 43.87
N ASP A 114 79.34 80.35 42.72
CA ASP A 114 79.30 81.83 42.59
C ASP A 114 78.21 82.23 41.59
N ARG A 115 77.20 82.97 42.05
CA ARG A 115 76.04 83.38 41.24
C ARG A 115 76.31 84.59 40.35
N SER A 116 77.43 85.30 40.53
CA SER A 116 77.75 86.51 39.74
C SER A 116 79.26 86.69 39.51
N PRO A 117 79.88 85.85 38.67
CA PRO A 117 81.31 85.94 38.35
C PRO A 117 81.65 87.20 37.50
N ASN A 118 82.96 87.48 37.34
CA ASN A 118 83.48 88.59 36.54
C ASN A 118 82.89 88.61 35.11
N LYS A 119 82.53 89.80 34.60
CA LYS A 119 82.00 90.01 33.24
C LYS A 119 82.78 89.32 32.11
N THR A 120 84.11 89.26 32.17
CA THR A 120 84.95 88.55 31.16
C THR A 120 84.87 87.02 31.28
N THR A 121 84.59 86.52 32.49
CA THR A 121 84.36 85.09 32.75
C THR A 121 82.95 84.70 32.30
N VAL A 122 81.94 85.55 32.52
CA VAL A 122 80.54 85.31 32.10
C VAL A 122 80.42 85.12 30.58
N GLU A 123 80.97 86.04 29.77
CA GLU A 123 80.80 86.01 28.30
C GLU A 123 81.48 84.80 27.62
N ALA A 124 82.61 84.31 28.15
CA ALA A 124 83.28 83.10 27.64
C ALA A 124 82.62 81.79 28.16
N PHE A 125 81.97 81.86 29.33
CA PHE A 125 81.34 80.74 30.00
C PHE A 125 79.95 80.44 29.43
N GLU A 126 79.18 81.44 29.02
CA GLU A 126 77.84 81.25 28.45
C GLU A 126 77.85 80.36 27.20
N LYS A 127 78.72 80.64 26.23
CA LYS A 127 78.79 79.84 24.99
C LYS A 127 79.28 78.41 25.20
N ALA A 128 80.22 78.22 26.14
CA ALA A 128 80.69 76.90 26.52
C ALA A 128 79.59 76.13 27.28
N ARG A 129 78.89 76.79 28.21
CA ARG A 129 77.74 76.22 28.93
C ARG A 129 76.66 75.77 27.96
N GLU A 130 76.23 76.64 27.04
CA GLU A 130 75.23 76.32 26.01
C GLU A 130 75.61 75.07 25.21
N THR A 131 76.89 74.96 24.82
CA THR A 131 77.42 73.79 24.10
C THR A 131 77.37 72.52 24.96
N ALA A 132 77.78 72.60 26.23
CA ALA A 132 77.76 71.45 27.14
C ALA A 132 76.34 70.98 27.45
N VAL A 133 75.42 71.92 27.74
CA VAL A 133 74.00 71.63 27.99
C VAL A 133 73.41 70.94 26.78
N PHE A 134 73.69 71.44 25.57
CA PHE A 134 73.20 70.84 24.34
C PHE A 134 73.73 69.42 24.12
N VAL A 135 75.04 69.20 24.25
CA VAL A 135 75.65 67.88 24.06
C VAL A 135 75.17 66.88 25.11
N TYR A 136 75.08 67.27 26.39
CA TYR A 136 74.57 66.43 27.47
C TYR A 136 73.13 65.96 27.20
N ASN A 137 72.22 66.88 26.89
CA ASN A 137 70.84 66.54 26.57
C ASN A 137 70.74 65.68 25.31
N ASN A 138 71.54 65.94 24.28
CA ASN A 138 71.59 65.12 23.06
C ASN A 138 72.13 63.69 23.31
N ASN A 139 73.13 63.53 24.17
CA ASN A 139 73.64 62.21 24.57
C ASN A 139 72.57 61.42 25.32
N ARG A 140 71.93 62.06 26.31
CA ARG A 140 70.82 61.46 27.08
C ARG A 140 69.65 61.09 26.17
N PHE A 141 69.28 61.95 25.22
CA PHE A 141 68.27 61.62 24.21
C PHE A 141 68.64 60.36 23.42
N LYS A 142 69.87 60.27 22.89
CA LYS A 142 70.31 59.09 22.12
C LYS A 142 70.25 57.81 22.95
N GLU A 143 70.64 57.87 24.22
CA GLU A 143 70.58 56.74 25.14
C GLU A 143 69.13 56.31 25.42
N ILE A 144 68.23 57.26 25.68
CA ILE A 144 66.80 57.01 25.86
C ILE A 144 66.21 56.33 24.62
N MET A 145 66.43 56.91 23.43
CA MET A 145 65.89 56.37 22.18
C MET A 145 66.41 54.96 21.89
N LYS A 146 67.70 54.70 22.14
CA LYS A 146 68.29 53.36 21.94
C LYS A 146 67.72 52.34 22.92
N THR A 147 67.70 52.67 24.21
CA THR A 147 67.25 51.75 25.26
C THR A 147 65.78 51.40 25.08
N ALA A 148 64.94 52.39 24.75
CA ALA A 148 63.53 52.16 24.48
C ALA A 148 63.34 51.33 23.21
N MET A 149 64.13 51.53 22.15
CA MET A 149 64.09 50.68 20.95
C MET A 149 64.44 49.22 21.27
N ASP A 150 65.48 48.97 22.07
CA ASP A 150 65.86 47.61 22.50
C ASP A 150 64.72 46.95 23.30
N GLN A 151 63.98 47.72 24.10
CA GLN A 151 62.78 47.25 24.83
C GLN A 151 61.60 46.96 23.90
N LEU A 152 61.35 47.80 22.89
CA LEU A 152 60.30 47.56 21.89
C LEU A 152 60.55 46.28 21.09
N GLN A 153 61.80 45.99 20.74
CA GLN A 153 62.19 44.75 20.06
C GLN A 153 62.04 43.49 20.91
N GLN A 154 61.94 43.64 22.23
CA GLN A 154 61.75 42.56 23.20
C GLN A 154 60.29 42.50 23.70
N ASP A 155 59.35 43.15 23.00
CA ASP A 155 57.93 43.26 23.38
C ASP A 155 57.69 43.87 24.78
N SER A 156 58.68 44.58 25.32
CA SER A 156 58.64 45.23 26.65
C SER A 156 58.11 46.66 26.52
N TYR A 157 56.88 46.79 26.04
CA TYR A 157 56.29 48.07 25.63
C TYR A 157 56.06 49.04 26.80
N TRP A 158 55.66 48.54 27.97
CA TRP A 158 55.46 49.35 29.17
C TRP A 158 56.77 49.97 29.66
N GLU A 159 57.84 49.18 29.62
CA GLU A 159 59.20 49.59 29.95
C GLU A 159 59.72 50.62 28.95
N ALA A 160 59.44 50.46 27.66
CA ALA A 160 59.78 51.43 26.63
C ALA A 160 59.13 52.79 26.88
N VAL A 161 57.82 52.83 27.19
CA VAL A 161 57.11 54.07 27.55
C VAL A 161 57.74 54.72 28.78
N LYS A 162 58.05 53.93 29.81
CA LYS A 162 58.71 54.44 31.02
C LYS A 162 60.07 55.05 30.70
N THR A 163 60.86 54.43 29.81
CA THR A 163 62.16 54.95 29.36
C THR A 163 62.00 56.26 28.60
N TYR A 164 61.08 56.34 27.63
CA TYR A 164 60.76 57.59 26.91
C TYR A 164 60.33 58.71 27.86
N PHE A 165 59.50 58.39 28.85
CA PHE A 165 59.00 59.37 29.82
C PHE A 165 60.13 60.05 30.60
N THR A 166 61.27 59.36 30.81
CA THR A 166 62.45 59.98 31.45
C THR A 166 63.11 61.09 30.63
N GLY A 167 62.70 61.33 29.38
CA GLY A 167 63.25 62.41 28.55
C GLY A 167 62.39 63.67 28.48
N PHE A 168 61.30 63.76 29.24
CA PHE A 168 60.39 64.92 29.20
C PHE A 168 61.01 66.20 29.78
N ASP A 169 62.09 66.08 30.56
CA ASP A 169 62.85 67.18 31.15
C ASP A 169 64.02 67.65 30.27
N LEU A 170 64.24 67.03 29.09
CA LEU A 170 65.33 67.41 28.19
C LEU A 170 65.18 68.88 27.77
N HIS A 171 66.27 69.64 27.92
CA HIS A 171 66.33 71.09 27.65
C HIS A 171 65.29 71.94 28.41
N ARG A 172 64.63 71.43 29.47
CA ARG A 172 63.57 72.17 30.18
C ARG A 172 64.08 73.46 30.83
N GLU A 173 65.26 73.42 31.43
CA GLU A 173 65.91 74.59 32.07
C GLU A 173 66.14 75.74 31.06
N GLN A 174 66.52 75.42 29.82
CA GLN A 174 66.72 76.41 28.76
C GLN A 174 65.38 76.99 28.29
N TYR A 175 64.33 76.16 28.25
CA TYR A 175 62.98 76.61 27.89
C TYR A 175 62.39 77.54 28.96
N ASP A 176 62.42 77.16 30.23
CA ASP A 176 61.82 77.93 31.33
C ASP A 176 62.56 79.27 31.61
N SER A 177 63.80 79.42 31.15
CA SER A 177 64.58 80.66 31.29
C SER A 177 64.35 81.69 30.19
N THR A 178 63.56 81.36 29.16
CA THR A 178 63.25 82.24 28.03
C THR A 178 61.79 82.70 28.09
N ASP A 179 61.52 84.00 27.98
CA ASP A 179 60.15 84.57 27.96
C ASP A 179 59.55 84.50 26.54
N TYR A 180 58.70 83.51 26.30
CA TYR A 180 57.99 83.30 25.04
C TYR A 180 56.58 83.94 25.04
N GLY A 181 56.19 84.53 26.16
CA GLY A 181 54.91 85.19 26.35
C GLY A 181 53.80 84.27 26.87
N ASN A 182 53.09 84.79 27.89
CA ASN A 182 52.09 84.06 28.68
C ASN A 182 51.05 83.24 27.90
N ILE A 183 50.62 83.66 26.69
CA ILE A 183 49.59 82.92 25.93
C ILE A 183 50.15 81.62 25.36
N ILE A 184 51.38 81.66 24.82
CA ILE A 184 52.05 80.51 24.23
C ILE A 184 52.47 79.55 25.34
N GLU A 185 53.09 80.07 26.41
CA GLU A 185 53.52 79.30 27.58
C GLU A 185 52.37 78.56 28.25
N ASN A 186 51.24 79.22 28.53
CA ASN A 186 50.08 78.57 29.17
C ASN A 186 49.51 77.42 28.32
N ARG A 187 49.52 77.53 26.99
CA ARG A 187 49.05 76.45 26.10
C ARG A 187 50.01 75.26 26.11
N ILE A 188 51.31 75.53 26.07
CA ILE A 188 52.36 74.50 26.12
C ILE A 188 52.36 73.81 27.49
N ASP A 189 52.31 74.55 28.59
CA ASP A 189 52.28 73.97 29.94
C ASP A 189 51.03 73.12 30.15
N HIS A 190 49.87 73.54 29.63
CA HIS A 190 48.67 72.70 29.66
C HIS A 190 48.87 71.40 28.86
N ALA A 191 49.40 71.48 27.64
CA ALA A 191 49.67 70.31 26.83
C ALA A 191 50.70 69.36 27.47
N ILE A 192 51.77 69.89 28.07
CA ILE A 192 52.77 69.10 28.80
C ILE A 192 52.16 68.46 30.05
N SER A 193 51.29 69.18 30.78
CA SER A 193 50.54 68.61 31.90
C SER A 193 49.63 67.47 31.46
N THR A 194 48.93 67.61 30.33
CA THR A 194 48.14 66.54 29.74
C THR A 194 49.01 65.34 29.39
N LEU A 195 50.11 65.55 28.65
CA LEU A 195 51.07 64.48 28.32
C LEU A 195 51.55 63.72 29.56
N ASN A 196 52.00 64.42 30.60
CA ASN A 196 52.45 63.81 31.85
C ASN A 196 51.34 62.95 32.47
N SER A 197 50.15 63.52 32.66
CA SER A 197 49.03 62.82 33.29
C SER A 197 48.58 61.60 32.49
N SER A 198 48.56 61.68 31.15
CA SER A 198 48.15 60.56 30.28
C SER A 198 49.19 59.44 30.28
N VAL A 199 50.49 59.76 30.27
CA VAL A 199 51.57 58.76 30.34
C VAL A 199 51.63 58.10 31.72
N GLU A 200 51.48 58.86 32.80
CA GLU A 200 51.40 58.32 34.16
C GLU A 200 50.19 57.39 34.34
N HIS A 201 49.02 57.80 33.82
CA HIS A 201 47.82 56.97 33.87
C HIS A 201 48.03 55.68 33.07
N PHE A 202 48.60 55.76 31.85
CA PHE A 202 48.97 54.59 31.07
C PHE A 202 49.82 53.62 31.91
N LEU A 203 50.95 54.09 32.45
CA LEU A 203 51.86 53.23 33.23
C LEU A 203 51.20 52.59 34.46
N SER A 204 50.19 53.25 35.05
CA SER A 204 49.44 52.69 36.20
C SER A 204 48.55 51.49 35.84
N LEU A 205 48.16 51.35 34.56
CA LEU A 205 47.28 50.28 34.09
C LEU A 205 48.01 48.95 33.83
N LYS A 206 49.35 48.93 33.90
CA LYS A 206 50.18 47.77 33.52
C LYS A 206 49.77 46.46 34.19
N GLU A 207 49.62 46.47 35.52
CA GLU A 207 49.36 45.23 36.28
C GLU A 207 47.97 44.67 35.98
N GLU A 208 46.95 45.53 35.94
CA GLU A 208 45.59 45.13 35.60
C GLU A 208 45.50 44.60 34.17
N PHE A 209 46.12 45.30 33.21
CA PHE A 209 46.15 44.87 31.81
C PHE A 209 46.80 43.49 31.66
N ASN A 210 47.99 43.29 32.23
CA ASN A 210 48.70 42.00 32.13
C ASN A 210 47.93 40.87 32.80
N GLN A 211 47.27 41.13 33.94
CA GLN A 211 46.42 40.16 34.60
C GLN A 211 45.26 39.73 33.69
N ARG A 212 44.56 40.69 33.08
CA ARG A 212 43.40 40.45 32.19
C ARG A 212 43.79 39.67 30.94
N VAL A 213 44.93 40.01 30.32
CA VAL A 213 45.46 39.27 29.18
C VAL A 213 45.76 37.82 29.56
N ASN A 214 46.47 37.59 30.68
CA ASN A 214 46.81 36.23 31.14
C ASN A 214 45.57 35.39 31.48
N ASN A 215 44.58 36.00 32.14
CA ASN A 215 43.30 35.35 32.42
C ASN A 215 42.58 34.94 31.12
N THR A 216 42.49 35.86 30.16
CA THR A 216 41.87 35.60 28.85
C THR A 216 42.54 34.43 28.14
N LEU A 217 43.88 34.41 28.14
CA LEU A 217 44.66 33.31 27.55
C LEU A 217 44.38 31.96 28.24
N SER A 218 44.29 31.94 29.57
CA SER A 218 43.96 30.71 30.31
C SER A 218 42.54 30.19 30.05
N LEU A 219 41.58 31.08 29.81
CA LEU A 219 40.18 30.73 29.53
C LEU A 219 40.00 30.10 28.14
N PHE A 220 40.91 30.36 27.21
CA PHE A 220 40.94 29.61 25.96
C PHE A 220 41.19 28.11 26.21
N GLU A 221 41.93 27.72 27.24
CA GLU A 221 42.18 26.31 27.57
C GLU A 221 40.98 25.63 28.25
N SER A 222 40.22 26.35 29.09
CA SER A 222 39.13 25.78 29.90
C SER A 222 37.82 25.53 29.12
N SER A 223 37.68 26.12 27.92
CA SER A 223 36.45 26.10 27.12
C SER A 223 35.21 26.70 27.82
N ASP A 224 35.40 27.50 28.88
CA ASP A 224 34.33 28.24 29.56
C ASP A 224 34.05 29.55 28.80
N LEU A 225 33.05 29.50 27.92
CA LEU A 225 32.72 30.60 27.01
C LEU A 225 32.08 31.81 27.69
N GLU A 226 31.36 31.61 28.78
CA GLU A 226 30.70 32.70 29.50
C GLU A 226 31.75 33.53 30.22
N SER A 227 32.62 32.88 31.00
CA SER A 227 33.76 33.52 31.64
C SER A 227 34.71 34.16 30.62
N LEU A 228 34.96 33.50 29.48
CA LEU A 228 35.78 34.09 28.41
C LEU A 228 35.17 35.37 27.85
N SER A 229 33.85 35.40 27.65
CA SER A 229 33.16 36.60 27.18
C SER A 229 33.27 37.74 28.19
N GLU A 230 33.04 37.48 29.47
CA GLU A 230 33.15 38.49 30.54
C GLU A 230 34.58 39.05 30.66
N GLU A 231 35.59 38.21 30.49
CA GLU A 231 36.98 38.64 30.59
C GLU A 231 37.42 39.44 29.35
N ILE A 232 36.97 39.05 28.15
CA ILE A 232 37.19 39.85 26.93
C ILE A 232 36.50 41.21 27.05
N ASP A 233 35.31 41.28 27.64
CA ASP A 233 34.60 42.54 27.89
C ASP A 233 35.41 43.44 28.81
N SER A 234 35.91 42.89 29.92
CA SER A 234 36.75 43.61 30.88
C SER A 234 38.07 44.08 30.24
N LEU A 235 38.71 43.25 29.42
CA LEU A 235 39.93 43.64 28.69
C LEU A 235 39.65 44.71 27.64
N SER A 236 38.49 44.64 26.97
CA SER A 236 38.04 45.63 26.00
C SER A 236 37.89 47.02 26.63
N GLU A 237 37.40 47.10 27.87
CA GLU A 237 37.29 48.37 28.61
C GLU A 237 38.66 49.01 28.84
N ILE A 238 39.65 48.22 29.28
CA ILE A 238 41.02 48.72 29.49
C ILE A 238 41.63 49.17 28.16
N LEU A 239 41.45 48.39 27.10
CA LEU A 239 41.87 48.78 25.76
C LEU A 239 41.23 50.12 25.37
N LEU A 240 39.91 50.31 25.48
CA LEU A 240 39.30 51.60 25.16
C LEU A 240 39.92 52.77 25.95
N VAL A 241 40.24 52.59 27.23
CA VAL A 241 40.98 53.59 28.03
C VAL A 241 42.37 53.86 27.44
N LEU A 242 43.13 52.84 27.06
CA LEU A 242 44.44 53.01 26.42
C LEU A 242 44.32 53.77 25.08
N SER A 243 43.23 53.56 24.34
CA SER A 243 42.93 54.27 23.09
C SER A 243 42.67 55.76 23.33
N ASP A 244 41.93 56.10 24.39
CA ASP A 244 41.68 57.49 24.79
C ASP A 244 42.96 58.17 25.27
N LEU A 245 43.77 57.49 26.08
CA LEU A 245 45.08 57.99 26.51
C LEU A 245 46.01 58.26 25.32
N ARG A 246 46.03 57.36 24.34
CA ARG A 246 46.78 57.58 23.09
C ARG A 246 46.32 58.84 22.37
N LYS A 247 45.01 59.06 22.29
CA LYS A 247 44.42 60.25 21.65
C LYS A 247 44.79 61.53 22.38
N ASP A 248 44.73 61.52 23.71
CA ASP A 248 45.13 62.67 24.54
C ASP A 248 46.61 63.02 24.33
N VAL A 249 47.48 62.01 24.29
CA VAL A 249 48.91 62.18 24.01
C VAL A 249 49.13 62.78 22.61
N LEU A 250 48.44 62.27 21.58
CA LEU A 250 48.52 62.80 20.22
C LEU A 250 48.05 64.26 20.11
N ASN A 251 46.92 64.60 20.73
CA ASN A 251 46.39 65.97 20.68
C ASN A 251 47.31 66.95 21.41
N ALA A 252 47.84 66.55 22.57
CA ALA A 252 48.77 67.37 23.33
C ALA A 252 50.07 67.59 22.56
N ILE A 253 50.62 66.56 21.88
CA ILE A 253 51.84 66.75 21.09
C ILE A 253 51.61 67.57 19.82
N HIS A 254 50.46 67.42 19.15
CA HIS A 254 50.11 68.30 18.03
C HIS A 254 50.01 69.76 18.45
N THR A 255 49.44 70.03 19.63
CA THR A 255 49.41 71.38 20.20
C THR A 255 50.83 71.91 20.41
N ILE A 256 51.73 71.10 20.97
CA ILE A 256 53.14 71.47 21.20
C ILE A 256 53.87 71.76 19.89
N GLU A 257 53.70 70.91 18.86
CA GLU A 257 54.30 71.11 17.55
C GLU A 257 53.80 72.40 16.87
N GLU A 258 52.51 72.69 16.96
CA GLU A 258 51.92 73.91 16.43
C GLU A 258 52.48 75.15 17.16
N GLN A 259 52.53 75.14 18.49
CA GLN A 259 53.06 76.26 19.26
C GLN A 259 54.57 76.44 19.01
N ASN A 260 55.35 75.36 18.92
CA ASN A 260 56.78 75.43 18.57
C ASN A 260 57.01 76.03 17.17
N ARG A 261 56.14 75.70 16.20
CA ARG A 261 56.15 76.35 14.87
C ARG A 261 55.87 77.85 14.97
N LEU A 262 54.94 78.28 15.82
CA LEU A 262 54.62 79.70 16.04
C LEU A 262 55.77 80.45 16.75
N ILE A 263 56.46 79.82 17.70
CA ILE A 263 57.66 80.37 18.36
C ILE A 263 58.73 80.67 17.30
N LYS A 264 59.05 79.70 16.44
CA LYS A 264 60.01 79.88 15.33
C LYS A 264 59.61 81.00 14.36
N GLN A 265 58.31 81.14 14.07
CA GLN A 265 57.80 82.22 13.20
C GLN A 265 57.86 83.60 13.86
N SER A 266 57.91 83.66 15.19
CA SER A 266 57.96 84.90 15.97
C SER A 266 59.39 85.44 16.15
N GLY A 267 60.40 84.77 15.56
CA GLY A 267 61.80 85.23 15.55
C GLY A 267 62.65 84.77 16.73
N PHE A 268 62.13 83.88 17.57
CA PHE A 268 62.92 83.19 18.60
C PHE A 268 63.77 82.06 17.98
N ASP A 269 64.87 81.72 18.66
CA ASP A 269 65.63 80.51 18.37
C ASP A 269 64.79 79.25 18.63
N GLU A 270 65.23 78.11 18.09
CA GLU A 270 64.51 76.84 18.23
C GLU A 270 64.37 76.42 19.70
N ALA A 271 63.12 76.20 20.14
CA ALA A 271 62.83 75.64 21.45
C ALA A 271 63.12 74.13 21.46
N PHE A 272 64.39 73.76 21.67
CA PHE A 272 64.85 72.37 21.65
C PHE A 272 64.02 71.45 22.55
N CYS A 273 63.61 71.91 23.74
CA CYS A 273 62.75 71.14 24.64
C CYS A 273 61.50 70.57 23.93
N LEU A 274 60.79 71.41 23.17
CA LEU A 274 59.58 71.03 22.45
C LEU A 274 59.88 70.10 21.27
N THR A 275 61.01 70.31 20.58
CA THR A 275 61.45 69.46 19.47
C THR A 275 61.80 68.05 19.97
N TYR A 276 62.60 67.93 21.03
CA TYR A 276 62.97 66.64 21.62
C TYR A 276 61.75 65.94 22.25
N LEU A 277 60.84 66.68 22.87
CA LEU A 277 59.59 66.13 23.39
C LEU A 277 58.72 65.54 22.28
N SER A 278 58.60 66.21 21.12
CA SER A 278 57.92 65.65 19.94
C SER A 278 58.58 64.35 19.47
N LEU A 279 59.91 64.31 19.35
CA LEU A 279 60.64 63.11 18.93
C LEU A 279 60.49 61.94 19.92
N ILE A 280 60.47 62.21 21.22
CA ILE A 280 60.26 61.18 22.27
C ILE A 280 58.84 60.63 22.20
N VAL A 281 57.84 61.49 21.99
CA VAL A 281 56.43 61.10 22.01
C VAL A 281 56.04 60.40 20.70
N LYS A 282 56.39 60.96 19.54
CA LYS A 282 55.97 60.44 18.22
C LYS A 282 56.98 59.50 17.57
N GLY A 283 58.24 59.53 18.01
CA GLY A 283 59.34 58.84 17.34
C GLY A 283 60.04 59.70 16.27
N ARG A 284 61.15 59.21 15.72
CA ARG A 284 61.89 59.89 14.65
C ARG A 284 61.36 59.47 13.27
N ASP A 285 61.14 60.44 12.40
CA ASP A 285 60.69 60.20 11.01
C ASP A 285 61.72 59.49 10.12
N THR A 286 62.96 59.32 10.59
CA THR A 286 64.09 58.77 9.82
C THR A 286 64.30 57.26 9.98
N VAL A 287 63.43 56.57 10.73
CA VAL A 287 63.52 55.12 10.98
C VAL A 287 62.23 54.43 10.53
N ASP A 288 62.38 53.28 9.86
CA ASP A 288 61.25 52.48 9.35
C ASP A 288 60.49 51.70 10.44
N VAL A 289 60.88 51.88 11.72
CA VAL A 289 60.34 51.15 12.86
C VAL A 289 59.52 52.09 13.73
N LYS A 290 58.32 51.67 14.14
CA LYS A 290 57.49 52.40 15.11
C LYS A 290 58.27 52.58 16.42
N GLU A 291 58.52 53.82 16.82
CA GLU A 291 59.21 54.16 18.07
C GLU A 291 58.54 55.36 18.75
N GLY A 292 59.05 55.77 19.91
CA GLY A 292 58.42 56.79 20.75
C GLY A 292 57.23 56.24 21.55
N ILE A 293 56.64 57.08 22.39
CA ILE A 293 55.51 56.70 23.26
C ILE A 293 54.32 56.21 22.43
N ILE A 294 53.96 56.90 21.34
CA ILE A 294 52.86 56.49 20.46
C ILE A 294 53.17 55.16 19.77
N GLY A 295 54.41 54.96 19.29
CA GLY A 295 54.84 53.69 18.72
C GLY A 295 54.71 52.52 19.71
N ALA A 296 55.12 52.74 20.97
CA ALA A 296 54.99 51.75 22.03
C ALA A 296 53.52 51.41 22.36
N PHE A 297 52.65 52.42 22.42
CA PHE A 297 51.20 52.23 22.60
C PHE A 297 50.62 51.37 21.47
N ASP A 298 50.99 51.70 20.22
CA ASP A 298 50.48 50.99 19.04
C ASP A 298 50.97 49.54 18.98
N MET A 299 52.23 49.27 19.31
CA MET A 299 52.79 47.92 19.31
C MET A 299 52.18 47.05 20.42
N LEU A 300 52.01 47.59 21.64
CA LEU A 300 51.29 46.90 22.71
C LEU A 300 49.89 46.48 22.26
N TRP A 301 49.16 47.43 21.69
CA TRP A 301 47.80 47.21 21.20
C TRP A 301 47.74 46.18 20.08
N ASP A 302 48.57 46.35 19.04
CA ASP A 302 48.61 45.49 17.87
C ASP A 302 48.93 44.05 18.27
N THR A 303 49.95 43.84 19.11
CA THR A 303 50.36 42.51 19.58
C THR A 303 49.25 41.84 20.40
N THR A 304 48.61 42.55 21.32
CA THR A 304 47.51 41.98 22.12
C THR A 304 46.31 41.60 21.25
N LEU A 305 45.84 42.50 20.37
CA LEU A 305 44.70 42.20 19.52
C LEU A 305 45.01 41.10 18.51
N ASN A 306 46.20 41.08 17.90
CA ASN A 306 46.59 40.02 16.95
C ASN A 306 46.52 38.62 17.58
N ASN A 307 47.02 38.48 18.82
CA ASN A 307 46.99 37.20 19.53
C ASN A 307 45.56 36.75 19.86
N LEU A 308 44.74 37.67 20.39
CA LEU A 308 43.34 37.36 20.73
C LEU A 308 42.51 37.02 19.49
N GLU A 309 42.66 37.82 18.43
CA GLU A 309 41.98 37.57 17.17
C GLU A 309 42.40 36.24 16.56
N GLY A 310 43.68 35.90 16.56
CA GLY A 310 44.17 34.64 16.02
C GLY A 310 43.48 33.43 16.65
N GLU A 311 43.47 33.37 17.98
CA GLU A 311 42.82 32.31 18.74
C GLU A 311 41.30 32.25 18.54
N LEU A 312 40.63 33.40 18.60
CA LEU A 312 39.18 33.47 18.41
C LEU A 312 38.78 33.01 16.99
N LYS A 313 39.53 33.45 15.97
CA LYS A 313 39.32 33.08 14.57
C LYS A 313 39.50 31.58 14.34
N GLU A 314 40.56 30.98 14.89
CA GLU A 314 40.83 29.54 14.77
C GLU A 314 39.76 28.70 15.46
N ARG A 315 39.35 29.10 16.67
CA ARG A 315 38.32 28.39 17.44
C ARG A 315 36.94 28.50 16.82
N ALA A 316 36.57 29.67 16.29
CA ALA A 316 35.34 29.86 15.54
C ALA A 316 35.28 28.92 14.32
N ALA A 317 36.34 28.88 13.52
CA ALA A 317 36.42 28.02 12.35
C ALA A 317 36.38 26.52 12.71
N THR A 318 37.16 26.11 13.72
CA THR A 318 37.23 24.71 14.18
C THR A 318 35.89 24.23 14.73
N ALA A 319 35.23 25.06 15.55
CA ALA A 319 33.92 24.76 16.11
C ALA A 319 32.86 24.65 15.00
N PHE A 320 32.89 25.56 14.02
CA PHE A 320 31.95 25.52 12.90
C PHE A 320 32.13 24.26 12.04
N GLN A 321 33.36 23.93 11.66
CA GLN A 321 33.67 22.71 10.91
C GLN A 321 33.29 21.44 11.68
N SER A 322 33.57 21.39 12.98
CA SER A 322 33.17 20.28 13.85
C SER A 322 31.64 20.16 13.93
N GLY A 323 30.93 21.29 14.00
CA GLY A 323 29.47 21.32 13.96
C GLY A 323 28.90 20.75 12.66
N ILE A 324 29.47 21.12 11.51
CA ILE A 324 29.06 20.56 10.21
C ILE A 324 29.38 19.07 10.13
N LYS A 325 30.55 18.65 10.63
CA LYS A 325 30.98 17.24 10.64
C LYS A 325 30.04 16.37 11.48
N ASP A 326 29.75 16.78 12.72
CA ASP A 326 28.81 16.08 13.61
C ASP A 326 27.43 15.92 12.98
N MET A 327 26.96 16.93 12.24
CA MET A 327 25.70 16.84 11.49
C MET A 327 25.77 15.76 10.40
N GLY A 328 26.88 15.68 9.67
CA GLY A 328 27.11 14.66 8.64
C GLY A 328 27.24 13.23 9.21
N GLU A 329 27.71 13.09 10.44
CA GLU A 329 27.87 11.82 11.15
C GLU A 329 26.61 11.38 11.93
N GLY A 330 25.53 12.17 11.88
CA GLY A 330 24.28 11.85 12.59
C GLY A 330 24.32 12.12 14.10
N ASN A 331 25.15 13.06 14.54
CA ASN A 331 25.27 13.48 15.94
C ASN A 331 24.68 14.90 16.15
N PRO A 332 23.34 15.06 16.20
CA PRO A 332 22.70 16.38 16.26
C PRO A 332 23.06 17.16 17.54
N LYS A 333 23.22 16.46 18.68
CA LYS A 333 23.62 17.09 19.95
C LYS A 333 25.04 17.66 19.88
N GLY A 334 25.99 16.90 19.33
CA GLY A 334 27.36 17.37 19.11
C GLY A 334 27.40 18.56 18.16
N SER A 335 26.64 18.46 17.06
CA SER A 335 26.54 19.52 16.07
C SER A 335 26.04 20.84 16.66
N VAL A 336 24.91 20.81 17.38
CA VAL A 336 24.35 22.00 18.04
C VAL A 336 25.34 22.61 19.03
N ASN A 337 25.99 21.79 19.87
CA ASN A 337 26.97 22.27 20.85
C ASN A 337 28.17 22.96 20.17
N ASN A 338 28.70 22.36 19.10
CA ASN A 338 29.82 22.93 18.36
C ASN A 338 29.41 24.20 17.57
N LEU A 339 28.19 24.26 17.03
CA LEU A 339 27.67 25.46 16.38
C LEU A 339 27.40 26.59 17.38
N ASP A 340 26.97 26.30 18.61
CA ASP A 340 26.85 27.31 19.67
C ASP A 340 28.21 27.88 20.06
N LYS A 341 29.25 27.03 20.15
CA LYS A 341 30.63 27.50 20.34
C LYS A 341 31.08 28.39 19.17
N ALA A 342 30.83 27.96 17.93
CA ALA A 342 31.18 28.73 16.73
C ALA A 342 30.50 30.10 16.72
N TYR A 343 29.22 30.15 17.10
CA TYR A 343 28.47 31.40 17.24
C TYR A 343 29.13 32.35 18.25
N THR A 344 29.41 31.86 19.46
CA THR A 344 30.01 32.70 20.52
C THR A 344 31.41 33.17 20.14
N TYR A 345 32.30 32.28 19.67
CA TYR A 345 33.64 32.67 19.24
C TYR A 345 33.61 33.67 18.08
N SER A 346 32.67 33.54 17.14
CA SER A 346 32.51 34.49 16.03
C SER A 346 32.09 35.87 16.53
N LEU A 347 31.15 35.96 17.48
CA LEU A 347 30.75 37.25 18.06
C LEU A 347 31.88 37.90 18.86
N LEU A 348 32.64 37.12 19.63
CA LEU A 348 33.83 37.61 20.33
C LEU A 348 34.88 38.10 19.33
N THR A 349 35.10 37.39 18.22
CA THR A 349 35.99 37.83 17.13
C THR A 349 35.56 39.19 16.58
N VAL A 350 34.26 39.37 16.31
CA VAL A 350 33.70 40.65 15.83
C VAL A 350 33.95 41.77 16.84
N LYS A 351 33.71 41.50 18.13
CA LYS A 351 33.93 42.46 19.21
C LYS A 351 35.40 42.89 19.29
N THR A 352 36.32 41.93 19.24
CA THR A 352 37.77 42.20 19.28
C THR A 352 38.24 42.95 18.04
N LEU A 353 37.77 42.59 16.84
CA LEU A 353 38.08 43.32 15.60
C LEU A 353 37.60 44.77 15.64
N ALA A 354 36.40 45.03 16.20
CA ALA A 354 35.85 46.37 16.31
C ALA A 354 36.67 47.31 17.23
N LEU A 355 37.49 46.76 18.14
CA LEU A 355 38.41 47.56 18.96
C LEU A 355 39.51 48.21 18.12
N ARG A 356 39.85 47.68 16.93
CA ARG A 356 40.82 48.35 16.06
C ARG A 356 40.32 49.72 15.60
N SER A 357 39.02 49.83 15.36
CA SER A 357 38.36 51.07 14.96
C SER A 357 38.43 52.15 16.03
N SER A 358 38.60 51.80 17.32
CA SER A 358 38.71 52.80 18.40
C SER A 358 39.96 53.66 18.29
N ARG A 359 41.00 53.19 17.56
CA ARG A 359 42.24 53.94 17.32
C ARG A 359 42.17 54.90 16.14
N MET A 360 41.03 55.01 15.45
CA MET A 360 40.88 55.98 14.36
C MET A 360 41.17 57.39 14.87
N TYR A 361 42.17 58.03 14.29
CA TYR A 361 42.50 59.42 14.59
C TYR A 361 41.77 60.33 13.61
N VAL A 362 40.99 61.27 14.17
CA VAL A 362 40.33 62.33 13.43
C VAL A 362 41.11 63.61 13.70
N GLU A 363 41.64 64.20 12.63
CA GLU A 363 42.33 65.49 12.69
C GLU A 363 41.34 66.61 13.07
N GLU A 364 41.84 67.73 13.59
CA GLU A 364 40.99 68.83 14.07
C GLU A 364 40.07 69.45 12.99
N ASN A 365 40.49 69.37 11.72
CA ASN A 365 39.71 69.78 10.56
C ASN A 365 38.65 68.75 10.12
N LEU A 366 38.45 67.68 10.92
CA LEU A 366 37.57 66.56 10.65
C LEU A 366 37.99 65.68 9.45
N SER A 367 39.27 65.69 9.03
CA SER A 367 39.80 64.67 8.11
C SER A 367 40.31 63.43 8.82
N PHE A 368 40.19 62.29 8.13
CA PHE A 368 40.83 61.04 8.52
C PHE A 368 42.20 60.93 7.86
N SER A 369 43.17 60.42 8.61
CA SER A 369 44.45 60.02 8.03
C SER A 369 44.23 58.92 6.97
N PRO A 370 44.92 58.97 5.81
CA PRO A 370 44.86 57.90 4.80
C PRO A 370 45.10 56.49 5.38
N LEU A 371 46.02 56.39 6.37
CA LEU A 371 46.31 55.15 7.07
C LEU A 371 45.11 54.64 7.90
N SER A 372 44.36 55.55 8.53
CA SER A 372 43.12 55.18 9.25
C SER A 372 42.03 54.68 8.29
N VAL A 373 41.94 55.26 7.09
CA VAL A 373 40.98 54.81 6.06
C VAL A 373 41.36 53.45 5.48
N GLU A 374 42.65 53.21 5.23
CA GLU A 374 43.16 51.95 4.68
C GLU A 374 43.02 50.79 5.68
N SER A 375 43.37 51.02 6.95
CA SER A 375 43.12 50.08 8.05
C SER A 375 41.66 49.65 8.11
N GLU A 376 40.73 50.60 7.98
CA GLU A 376 39.29 50.29 8.08
C GLU A 376 38.76 49.49 6.88
N LYS A 377 39.35 49.71 5.69
CA LYS A 377 39.06 48.89 4.52
C LYS A 377 39.54 47.45 4.66
N GLU A 378 40.58 47.21 5.45
CA GLU A 378 41.12 45.88 5.72
C GLU A 378 40.31 45.14 6.80
N ILE A 379 39.85 45.84 7.83
CA ILE A 379 39.16 45.25 8.99
C ILE A 379 37.69 44.93 8.68
N LEU A 380 36.96 45.81 7.99
CA LEU A 380 35.53 45.66 7.76
C LEU A 380 35.15 44.33 7.08
N PRO A 381 35.85 43.86 6.03
CA PRO A 381 35.61 42.53 5.46
C PRO A 381 35.69 41.38 6.48
N SER A 382 36.65 41.45 7.40
CA SER A 382 36.80 40.44 8.46
C SER A 382 35.64 40.49 9.45
N ILE A 383 35.21 41.69 9.86
CA ILE A 383 34.03 41.87 10.73
C ILE A 383 32.80 41.26 10.07
N LEU A 384 32.53 41.57 8.80
CA LEU A 384 31.38 41.05 8.06
C LEU A 384 31.44 39.52 7.91
N PHE A 385 32.62 38.95 7.67
CA PHE A 385 32.79 37.50 7.59
C PHE A 385 32.47 36.79 8.90
N TYR A 386 32.93 37.29 10.05
CA TYR A 386 32.62 36.63 11.33
C TYR A 386 31.17 36.91 11.81
N GLN A 387 30.56 38.03 11.41
CA GLN A 387 29.11 38.21 11.56
C GLN A 387 28.33 37.19 10.72
N LEU A 388 28.77 36.93 9.48
CA LEU A 388 28.22 35.89 8.64
C LEU A 388 28.37 34.51 9.28
N LEU A 389 29.57 34.15 9.75
CA LEU A 389 29.83 32.85 10.36
C LEU A 389 28.96 32.62 11.61
N ALA A 390 28.72 33.66 12.42
CA ALA A 390 27.78 33.60 13.53
C ALA A 390 26.34 33.35 13.04
N LYS A 391 25.92 34.02 11.95
CA LYS A 391 24.60 33.81 11.35
C LYS A 391 24.46 32.43 10.73
N GLU A 392 25.51 31.92 10.08
CA GLU A 392 25.58 30.55 9.57
C GLU A 392 25.49 29.54 10.70
N ALA A 393 26.22 29.71 11.79
CA ALA A 393 26.15 28.81 12.93
C ALA A 393 24.71 28.65 13.45
N LYS A 394 23.95 29.75 13.52
CA LYS A 394 22.51 29.72 13.83
C LYS A 394 21.68 29.05 12.75
N ALA A 395 21.95 29.30 11.48
CA ALA A 395 21.21 28.67 10.37
C ALA A 395 21.45 27.16 10.33
N TYR A 396 22.68 26.71 10.52
CA TYR A 396 23.02 25.28 10.59
C TYR A 396 22.35 24.59 11.78
N LYS A 397 22.19 25.27 12.93
CA LYS A 397 21.36 24.73 14.03
C LYS A 397 19.90 24.50 13.61
N LYS A 398 19.32 25.44 12.85
CA LYS A 398 17.97 25.27 12.30
C LYS A 398 17.92 24.13 11.27
N ILE A 399 18.95 24.00 10.43
CA ILE A 399 19.10 22.90 9.47
C ILE A 399 19.16 21.54 10.19
N VAL A 400 19.91 21.43 11.28
CA VAL A 400 19.93 20.21 12.12
C VAL A 400 18.51 19.86 12.56
N LYS A 401 17.75 20.84 13.05
CA LYS A 401 16.36 20.64 13.47
C LYS A 401 15.44 20.23 12.31
N ILE A 402 15.61 20.85 11.14
CA ILE A 402 14.85 20.48 9.93
C ILE A 402 15.14 19.02 9.54
N ASN A 403 16.39 18.58 9.61
CA ASN A 403 16.75 17.18 9.33
C ASN A 403 16.13 16.21 10.36
N GLU A 404 16.12 16.56 11.65
CA GLU A 404 15.44 15.76 12.68
C GLU A 404 13.93 15.65 12.42
N ASP A 405 13.27 16.78 12.10
CA ASP A 405 11.85 16.82 11.81
C ASP A 405 11.51 16.06 10.51
N LYS A 406 12.39 16.14 9.49
CA LYS A 406 12.29 15.35 8.26
C LYS A 406 12.34 13.84 8.55
N ILE A 407 13.29 13.37 9.36
CA ILE A 407 13.41 11.95 9.74
C ILE A 407 12.14 11.47 10.46
N LEU A 408 11.57 12.29 11.34
CA LEU A 408 10.31 11.98 12.01
C LEU A 408 9.14 11.86 11.02
N ILE A 409 9.08 12.74 10.02
CA ILE A 409 8.08 12.68 8.95
C ILE A 409 8.28 11.43 8.10
N GLU A 410 9.49 11.14 7.64
CA GLU A 410 9.82 9.94 6.86
C GLU A 410 9.44 8.65 7.62
N THR A 411 9.75 8.59 8.91
CA THR A 411 9.35 7.47 9.78
C THR A 411 7.83 7.37 9.90
N GLY A 412 7.15 8.50 10.11
CA GLY A 412 5.69 8.57 10.16
C GLY A 412 5.03 8.08 8.88
N ILE A 413 5.57 8.41 7.70
CA ILE A 413 5.08 7.92 6.40
C ILE A 413 5.16 6.39 6.34
N MET A 414 6.26 5.80 6.80
CA MET A 414 6.46 4.35 6.80
C MET A 414 5.52 3.62 7.77
N GLU A 415 5.23 4.24 8.92
CA GLU A 415 4.40 3.63 9.97
C GLU A 415 2.89 3.83 9.76
N ALA A 416 2.49 4.82 8.96
CA ALA A 416 1.08 5.12 8.72
C ALA A 416 0.33 3.96 8.05
N GLN A 417 -0.86 3.68 8.59
CA GLN A 417 -1.75 2.62 8.13
C GLN A 417 -2.98 3.16 7.41
N THR A 418 -3.25 4.46 7.55
CA THR A 418 -4.45 5.10 7.00
C THR A 418 -4.12 6.38 6.23
N GLY A 419 -4.97 6.73 5.27
CA GLY A 419 -4.86 7.99 4.53
C GLY A 419 -5.00 9.23 5.41
N GLU A 420 -5.77 9.16 6.50
CA GLU A 420 -5.95 10.28 7.43
C GLU A 420 -4.68 10.55 8.27
N GLU A 421 -3.92 9.51 8.62
CA GLU A 421 -2.60 9.66 9.24
C GLU A 421 -1.61 10.32 8.28
N LEU A 422 -1.55 9.84 7.03
CA LEU A 422 -0.70 10.42 5.98
C LEU A 422 -1.04 11.88 5.69
N LYS A 423 -2.33 12.24 5.70
CA LYS A 423 -2.77 13.63 5.53
C LYS A 423 -2.21 14.56 6.62
N LYS A 424 -2.27 14.14 7.89
CA LYS A 424 -1.69 14.90 9.02
C LYS A 424 -0.17 14.99 8.93
N ILE A 425 0.49 13.93 8.48
CA ILE A 425 1.94 13.93 8.25
C ILE A 425 2.29 14.93 7.14
N ARG A 426 1.49 14.98 6.07
CA ARG A 426 1.67 15.94 4.97
C ARG A 426 1.52 17.39 5.43
N GLU A 427 0.57 17.68 6.31
CA GLU A 427 0.43 19.02 6.91
C GLU A 427 1.72 19.45 7.63
N ASN A 428 2.35 18.55 8.38
CA ASN A 428 3.64 18.82 9.03
C ASN A 428 4.79 19.01 8.03
N LEU A 429 4.80 18.24 6.94
CA LEU A 429 5.78 18.36 5.86
C LEU A 429 5.68 19.70 5.14
N VAL A 430 4.47 20.14 4.81
CA VAL A 430 4.25 21.45 4.17
C VAL A 430 4.73 22.59 5.08
N VAL A 431 4.45 22.52 6.38
CA VAL A 431 4.97 23.51 7.35
C VAL A 431 6.51 23.50 7.39
N LEU A 432 7.14 22.35 7.22
CA LEU A 432 8.60 22.22 7.19
C LEU A 432 9.20 22.77 5.89
N GLU A 433 8.52 22.56 4.75
CA GLU A 433 8.86 23.16 3.46
C GLU A 433 8.79 24.68 3.51
N GLU A 434 7.69 25.25 4.01
CA GLU A 434 7.52 26.70 4.17
C GLU A 434 8.63 27.32 5.03
N LYS A 435 8.95 26.71 6.18
CA LYS A 435 10.07 27.16 7.02
C LYS A 435 11.42 27.12 6.30
N THR A 436 11.64 26.09 5.49
CA THR A 436 12.88 25.94 4.71
C THR A 436 12.98 27.01 3.63
N GLU A 437 11.86 27.31 2.96
CA GLU A 437 11.75 28.37 1.96
C GLU A 437 11.97 29.77 2.56
N ASP A 438 11.38 30.04 3.72
CA ASP A 438 11.60 31.30 4.45
C ASP A 438 13.08 31.51 4.78
N HIS A 439 13.76 30.45 5.21
CA HIS A 439 15.21 30.50 5.44
C HIS A 439 15.98 30.73 4.14
N LEU A 440 15.64 30.03 3.06
CA LEU A 440 16.28 30.23 1.77
C LEU A 440 16.17 31.70 1.30
N ASN A 441 14.99 32.30 1.43
CA ASN A 441 14.73 33.70 1.09
C ASN A 441 15.53 34.68 1.95
N GLU A 442 15.68 34.39 3.26
CA GLU A 442 16.53 35.19 4.16
C GLU A 442 18.00 35.20 3.69
N TRP A 443 18.52 34.04 3.28
CA TRP A 443 19.90 33.87 2.82
C TRP A 443 20.13 34.48 1.44
N GLU A 444 19.16 34.40 0.54
CA GLU A 444 19.21 35.08 -0.77
C GLU A 444 19.25 36.60 -0.62
N SER A 445 18.42 37.16 0.28
CA SER A 445 18.46 38.58 0.62
C SER A 445 19.81 39.02 1.21
N LEU A 446 20.42 38.17 2.04
CA LEU A 446 21.76 38.41 2.58
C LEU A 446 22.84 38.41 1.47
N ARG A 447 22.78 37.46 0.54
CA ARG A 447 23.69 37.40 -0.61
C ARG A 447 23.62 38.68 -1.44
N LEU A 448 22.42 39.18 -1.71
CA LEU A 448 22.21 40.46 -2.40
C LEU A 448 22.83 41.63 -1.62
N SER A 449 22.68 41.64 -0.30
CA SER A 449 23.27 42.68 0.56
C SER A 449 24.80 42.69 0.48
N PHE A 450 25.46 41.53 0.49
CA PHE A 450 26.92 41.46 0.32
C PHE A 450 27.37 41.91 -1.08
N ASN A 451 26.62 41.56 -2.13
CA ASN A 451 26.91 42.03 -3.48
C ASN A 451 26.83 43.56 -3.59
N GLU A 452 25.90 44.22 -2.90
CA GLU A 452 25.83 45.69 -2.87
C GLU A 452 27.01 46.31 -2.11
N ILE A 453 27.44 45.71 -0.98
CA ILE A 453 28.61 46.20 -0.23
C ILE A 453 29.89 46.02 -1.05
N ALA A 454 30.04 44.90 -1.78
CA ALA A 454 31.21 44.63 -2.61
C ALA A 454 31.40 45.70 -3.72
N LYS A 455 30.31 46.27 -4.25
CA LYS A 455 30.36 47.39 -5.22
C LYS A 455 31.00 48.66 -4.66
N LEU A 456 31.08 48.81 -3.35
CA LEU A 456 31.77 49.93 -2.68
C LEU A 456 33.30 49.73 -2.63
N GLY A 457 33.82 48.62 -3.16
CA GLY A 457 35.26 48.33 -3.26
C GLY A 457 35.82 47.48 -2.13
N PHE A 458 34.98 46.86 -1.30
CA PHE A 458 35.39 45.91 -0.25
C PHE A 458 35.54 44.49 -0.81
N ASN A 459 36.58 43.76 -0.39
CA ASN A 459 36.76 42.36 -0.77
C ASN A 459 35.89 41.43 0.08
N LEU A 460 34.76 40.97 -0.46
CA LEU A 460 33.80 40.09 0.23
C LEU A 460 33.68 38.70 -0.43
N GLU A 461 34.69 38.27 -1.18
CA GLU A 461 34.66 37.00 -1.93
C GLU A 461 34.32 35.81 -1.01
N LYS A 462 35.04 35.69 0.11
CA LYS A 462 34.81 34.64 1.11
C LYS A 462 33.41 34.66 1.70
N SER A 463 32.87 35.85 2.01
CA SER A 463 31.51 35.97 2.56
C SER A 463 30.44 35.59 1.54
N THR A 464 30.68 35.91 0.27
CA THR A 464 29.77 35.57 -0.84
C THR A 464 29.77 34.06 -1.12
N GLU A 465 30.95 33.43 -1.06
CA GLU A 465 31.11 31.98 -1.21
C GLU A 465 30.35 31.21 -0.12
N GLU A 466 30.56 31.53 1.16
CA GLU A 466 29.89 30.81 2.26
C GLU A 466 28.37 31.00 2.26
N THR A 467 27.90 32.21 1.96
CA THR A 467 26.47 32.47 1.76
C THR A 467 25.91 31.58 0.63
N GLY A 468 26.66 31.40 -0.46
CA GLY A 468 26.31 30.48 -1.55
C GLY A 468 26.26 29.01 -1.12
N ASN A 469 27.22 28.56 -0.30
CA ASN A 469 27.25 27.21 0.26
C ASN A 469 26.02 26.93 1.12
N THR A 470 25.63 27.88 1.98
CA THR A 470 24.44 27.77 2.82
C THR A 470 23.15 27.72 1.98
N ILE A 471 23.02 28.57 0.96
CA ILE A 471 21.90 28.56 0.00
C ILE A 471 21.82 27.21 -0.73
N ALA A 472 22.95 26.67 -1.19
CA ALA A 472 22.99 25.38 -1.87
C ALA A 472 22.53 24.24 -0.94
N ARG A 473 22.92 24.27 0.34
CA ARG A 473 22.48 23.31 1.35
C ARG A 473 20.96 23.36 1.57
N LEU A 474 20.39 24.55 1.74
CA LEU A 474 18.94 24.74 1.93
C LEU A 474 18.15 24.30 0.70
N ASN A 475 18.64 24.60 -0.52
CA ASN A 475 18.03 24.11 -1.75
C ASN A 475 18.02 22.58 -1.84
N LYS A 476 19.11 21.92 -1.41
CA LYS A 476 19.15 20.47 -1.34
C LYS A 476 18.11 19.92 -0.37
N ILE A 477 18.01 20.50 0.83
CA ILE A 477 17.00 20.10 1.82
C ILE A 477 15.59 20.28 1.26
N ARG A 478 15.31 21.41 0.60
CA ARG A 478 14.02 21.64 -0.05
C ARG A 478 13.71 20.58 -1.11
N ALA A 479 14.69 20.23 -1.96
CA ALA A 479 14.53 19.16 -2.95
C ALA A 479 14.22 17.82 -2.28
N ASP A 480 14.96 17.46 -1.22
CA ASP A 480 14.73 16.24 -0.45
C ASP A 480 13.33 16.22 0.20
N LEU A 481 12.80 17.37 0.68
CA LEU A 481 11.45 17.48 1.23
C LEU A 481 10.36 17.26 0.17
N LEU A 482 10.53 17.82 -1.03
CA LEU A 482 9.61 17.60 -2.16
C LEU A 482 9.60 16.14 -2.62
N GLU A 483 10.75 15.46 -2.59
CA GLU A 483 10.84 14.02 -2.83
C GLU A 483 10.08 13.23 -1.74
N THR A 484 10.23 13.63 -0.47
CA THR A 484 9.43 13.07 0.63
C THR A 484 7.93 13.30 0.45
N GLU A 485 7.50 14.47 -0.06
CA GLU A 485 6.08 14.74 -0.35
C GLU A 485 5.56 13.81 -1.45
N THR A 486 6.37 13.58 -2.48
CA THR A 486 6.04 12.67 -3.58
C THR A 486 5.88 11.23 -3.08
N ALA A 487 6.81 10.75 -2.26
CA ALA A 487 6.74 9.43 -1.64
C ALA A 487 5.52 9.26 -0.71
N LEU A 488 5.15 10.33 0.02
CA LEU A 488 3.95 10.35 0.84
C LEU A 488 2.69 10.18 -0.02
N VAL A 489 2.61 10.88 -1.16
CA VAL A 489 1.46 10.76 -2.07
C VAL A 489 1.42 9.38 -2.71
N ASP A 490 2.54 8.81 -3.18
CA ASP A 490 2.57 7.42 -3.69
C ASP A 490 2.03 6.44 -2.65
N ARG A 491 2.51 6.56 -1.40
CA ARG A 491 2.03 5.73 -0.29
C ARG A 491 0.53 5.90 -0.02
N SER A 492 0.03 7.15 -0.09
CA SER A 492 -1.40 7.45 0.08
C SER A 492 -2.25 6.79 -1.00
N ILE A 493 -1.79 6.84 -2.26
CA ILE A 493 -2.44 6.17 -3.39
C ILE A 493 -2.46 4.66 -3.17
N HIS A 494 -1.34 4.07 -2.74
CA HIS A 494 -1.26 2.64 -2.51
C HIS A 494 -2.22 2.16 -1.40
N ILE A 495 -2.29 2.87 -0.27
CA ILE A 495 -3.22 2.55 0.82
C ILE A 495 -4.68 2.62 0.37
N ALA A 496 -5.02 3.56 -0.53
CA ALA A 496 -6.37 3.70 -1.06
C ALA A 496 -6.69 2.67 -2.15
N LEU A 497 -5.75 2.37 -3.06
CA LEU A 497 -5.97 1.55 -4.24
C LEU A 497 -6.00 0.04 -3.94
N ASP A 498 -5.18 -0.43 -3.00
CA ASP A 498 -5.07 -1.85 -2.68
C ASP A 498 -6.40 -2.46 -2.21
N PRO A 499 -7.14 -1.86 -1.24
CA PRO A 499 -8.46 -2.35 -0.84
C PRO A 499 -9.46 -2.40 -2.00
N LEU A 500 -9.42 -1.42 -2.91
CA LEU A 500 -10.29 -1.38 -4.08
C LEU A 500 -9.99 -2.55 -5.04
N ASN A 501 -8.71 -2.84 -5.29
CA ASN A 501 -8.33 -4.03 -6.06
C ASN A 501 -8.81 -5.33 -5.41
N ASP A 502 -8.71 -5.45 -4.09
CA ASP A 502 -9.17 -6.63 -3.36
C ASP A 502 -10.69 -6.82 -3.45
N ILE A 503 -11.45 -5.73 -3.35
CA ILE A 503 -12.90 -5.73 -3.56
C ILE A 503 -13.22 -6.18 -4.98
N TYR A 504 -12.56 -5.62 -6.00
CA TYR A 504 -12.76 -6.01 -7.40
C TYR A 504 -12.51 -7.51 -7.60
N LEU A 505 -11.37 -8.03 -7.12
CA LEU A 505 -11.02 -9.46 -7.25
C LEU A 505 -11.99 -10.38 -6.49
N LYS A 506 -12.50 -9.93 -5.35
CA LYS A 506 -13.52 -10.66 -4.59
C LYS A 506 -14.84 -10.73 -5.35
N GLU A 507 -15.27 -9.63 -5.93
CA GLU A 507 -16.50 -9.60 -6.73
C GLU A 507 -16.33 -10.39 -8.04
N GLU A 508 -15.19 -10.34 -8.73
CA GLU A 508 -14.92 -11.20 -9.89
C GLU A 508 -15.07 -12.71 -9.54
N ARG A 509 -14.55 -13.15 -8.39
CA ARG A 509 -14.77 -14.54 -7.93
C ARG A 509 -16.24 -14.87 -7.70
N ARG A 510 -17.00 -13.92 -7.14
CA ARG A 510 -18.44 -14.06 -6.95
C ARG A 510 -19.19 -14.12 -8.29
N ILE A 511 -18.77 -13.34 -9.29
CA ILE A 511 -19.34 -13.38 -10.64
C ILE A 511 -19.12 -14.76 -11.27
N GLU A 512 -17.93 -15.34 -11.12
CA GLU A 512 -17.65 -16.70 -11.60
C GLU A 512 -18.51 -17.75 -10.88
N GLU A 513 -18.79 -17.60 -9.59
CA GLU A 513 -19.76 -18.44 -8.88
C GLU A 513 -21.18 -18.31 -9.48
N GLY A 514 -21.64 -17.08 -9.75
CA GLY A 514 -22.92 -16.83 -10.41
C GLY A 514 -22.99 -17.47 -11.81
N LYS A 515 -21.91 -17.38 -12.61
CA LYS A 515 -21.84 -18.03 -13.92
C LYS A 515 -21.95 -19.55 -13.82
N ARG A 516 -21.31 -20.18 -12.84
CA ARG A 516 -21.45 -21.63 -12.62
C ARG A 516 -22.90 -22.04 -12.35
N LEU A 517 -23.68 -21.20 -11.65
CA LEU A 517 -25.10 -21.45 -11.44
C LEU A 517 -25.93 -21.28 -12.73
N LEU A 518 -25.58 -20.31 -13.59
CA LEU A 518 -26.26 -20.03 -14.85
C LEU A 518 -25.96 -21.08 -15.95
N ASP A 519 -24.69 -21.43 -16.10
CA ASP A 519 -24.21 -22.35 -17.15
C ASP A 519 -24.48 -23.81 -16.79
N GLY A 520 -24.46 -24.13 -15.50
CA GLY A 520 -24.79 -25.43 -14.95
C GLY A 520 -23.71 -25.95 -13.99
N TYR A 521 -24.16 -26.56 -12.90
CA TYR A 521 -23.29 -27.14 -11.88
C TYR A 521 -23.77 -28.53 -11.47
N GLU A 522 -22.83 -29.36 -11.01
CA GLU A 522 -23.13 -30.66 -10.45
C GLU A 522 -23.87 -30.49 -9.11
N LYS A 523 -25.12 -30.94 -9.09
CA LYS A 523 -25.96 -30.94 -7.89
C LYS A 523 -26.42 -32.35 -7.60
N VAL A 524 -26.23 -32.79 -6.36
CA VAL A 524 -26.86 -34.00 -5.84
C VAL A 524 -28.33 -33.69 -5.61
N VAL A 525 -29.20 -34.33 -6.37
CA VAL A 525 -30.66 -34.13 -6.29
C VAL A 525 -31.36 -35.23 -5.47
N GLY A 526 -30.64 -36.30 -5.12
CA GLY A 526 -31.10 -37.40 -4.27
C GLY A 526 -30.10 -38.55 -4.25
N GLU A 527 -30.50 -39.68 -3.70
CA GLU A 527 -29.76 -40.95 -3.74
C GLU A 527 -30.56 -41.98 -4.55
N ASP A 528 -29.88 -42.88 -5.26
CA ASP A 528 -30.51 -44.02 -5.91
C ASP A 528 -30.89 -45.11 -4.90
N ASP A 529 -31.61 -46.15 -5.36
CA ASP A 529 -32.04 -47.27 -4.51
C ASP A 529 -30.86 -48.06 -3.89
N ALA A 530 -29.62 -47.84 -4.34
CA ALA A 530 -28.40 -48.42 -3.78
C ALA A 530 -27.67 -47.48 -2.80
N GLY A 531 -28.19 -46.27 -2.56
CA GLY A 531 -27.60 -45.25 -1.69
C GLY A 531 -26.55 -44.38 -2.36
N GLU A 532 -26.41 -44.43 -3.69
CA GLU A 532 -25.43 -43.61 -4.42
C GLU A 532 -26.02 -42.24 -4.79
N PRO A 533 -25.27 -41.13 -4.63
CA PRO A 533 -25.77 -39.80 -4.95
C PRO A 533 -26.04 -39.64 -6.45
N ILE A 534 -27.24 -39.19 -6.79
CA ILE A 534 -27.64 -38.85 -8.15
C ILE A 534 -27.21 -37.41 -8.42
N VAL A 535 -26.11 -37.28 -9.17
CA VAL A 535 -25.58 -36.00 -9.61
C VAL A 535 -26.20 -35.62 -10.96
N VAL A 536 -26.75 -34.41 -11.03
CA VAL A 536 -27.26 -33.85 -12.29
C VAL A 536 -26.62 -32.50 -12.55
N MET A 537 -26.49 -32.16 -13.82
CA MET A 537 -26.20 -30.79 -14.24
C MET A 537 -27.47 -29.96 -14.01
N ALA A 538 -27.47 -29.19 -12.93
CA ALA A 538 -28.54 -28.28 -12.56
C ALA A 538 -28.17 -26.85 -12.92
N LYS A 539 -29.17 -26.07 -13.34
CA LYS A 539 -29.06 -24.63 -13.52
C LYS A 539 -29.92 -23.91 -12.48
N ASP A 540 -29.46 -22.77 -12.01
CA ASP A 540 -30.18 -21.90 -11.07
C ASP A 540 -30.00 -20.42 -11.46
N PRO A 541 -30.59 -19.98 -12.59
CA PRO A 541 -30.51 -18.60 -13.06
C PRO A 541 -31.10 -17.60 -12.06
N GLN A 542 -32.06 -18.00 -11.20
CA GLN A 542 -32.60 -17.13 -10.15
C GLN A 542 -31.54 -16.76 -9.11
N SER A 543 -30.81 -17.74 -8.58
CA SER A 543 -29.71 -17.48 -7.63
C SER A 543 -28.55 -16.77 -8.32
N ALA A 544 -28.23 -17.14 -9.57
CA ALA A 544 -27.22 -16.46 -10.38
C ALA A 544 -27.55 -14.96 -10.53
N LYS A 545 -28.79 -14.61 -10.87
CA LYS A 545 -29.24 -13.21 -10.99
C LYS A 545 -29.05 -12.43 -9.69
N GLN A 546 -29.37 -13.01 -8.53
CA GLN A 546 -29.17 -12.34 -7.23
C GLN A 546 -27.69 -12.05 -6.97
N ILE A 547 -26.83 -13.01 -7.29
CA ILE A 547 -25.38 -12.86 -7.22
C ILE A 547 -24.91 -11.73 -8.15
N PHE A 548 -25.33 -11.74 -9.41
CA PHE A 548 -24.95 -10.70 -10.39
C PHE A 548 -25.44 -9.31 -10.00
N THR A 549 -26.69 -9.18 -9.51
CA THR A 549 -27.24 -7.89 -9.07
C THR A 549 -26.47 -7.34 -7.86
N THR A 550 -26.06 -8.21 -6.95
CA THR A 550 -25.23 -7.82 -5.80
C THR A 550 -23.84 -7.38 -6.25
N ALA A 551 -23.22 -8.13 -7.17
CA ALA A 551 -21.93 -7.78 -7.74
C ALA A 551 -22.00 -6.47 -8.53
N GLU A 552 -23.06 -6.21 -9.29
CA GLU A 552 -23.26 -4.98 -10.05
C GLU A 552 -23.31 -3.77 -9.14
N LYS A 553 -24.07 -3.85 -8.04
CA LYS A 553 -24.11 -2.81 -7.02
C LYS A 553 -22.72 -2.58 -6.41
N ASN A 554 -22.03 -3.64 -5.99
CA ASN A 554 -20.72 -3.52 -5.33
C ASN A 554 -19.64 -2.98 -6.26
N ILE A 555 -19.61 -3.41 -7.53
CA ILE A 555 -18.69 -2.86 -8.54
C ILE A 555 -19.05 -1.41 -8.89
N GLY A 556 -20.34 -1.05 -8.87
CA GLY A 556 -20.78 0.34 -9.04
C GLY A 556 -20.30 1.26 -7.92
N GLU A 557 -20.43 0.83 -6.66
CA GLU A 557 -19.88 1.56 -5.49
C GLU A 557 -18.36 1.67 -5.57
N LEU A 558 -17.66 0.56 -5.88
CA LEU A 558 -16.21 0.56 -6.10
C LEU A 558 -15.80 1.54 -7.20
N LYS A 559 -16.52 1.58 -8.33
CA LYS A 559 -16.20 2.47 -9.44
C LYS A 559 -16.28 3.94 -9.02
N GLN A 560 -17.28 4.30 -8.21
CA GLN A 560 -17.37 5.65 -7.67
C GLN A 560 -16.15 5.99 -6.79
N GLU A 561 -15.73 5.09 -5.90
CA GLU A 561 -14.55 5.28 -5.07
C GLU A 561 -13.25 5.40 -5.90
N VAL A 562 -13.13 4.62 -6.99
CA VAL A 562 -12.01 4.71 -7.94
C VAL A 562 -12.00 6.04 -8.68
N GLU A 563 -13.17 6.56 -9.09
CA GLU A 563 -13.30 7.88 -9.74
C GLU A 563 -12.93 9.03 -8.78
N GLU A 564 -13.37 8.94 -7.52
CA GLU A 564 -13.02 9.89 -6.45
C GLU A 564 -11.51 9.89 -6.22
N LEU A 565 -10.88 8.72 -6.05
CA LEU A 565 -9.43 8.58 -5.93
C LEU A 565 -8.70 9.17 -7.14
N LEU A 566 -9.16 8.90 -8.36
CA LEU A 566 -8.56 9.44 -9.58
C LEU A 566 -8.65 10.97 -9.64
N SER A 567 -9.77 11.54 -9.20
CA SER A 567 -9.99 12.99 -9.12
C SER A 567 -9.03 13.63 -8.11
N ASP A 568 -8.93 13.04 -6.92
CA ASP A 568 -8.05 13.51 -5.85
C ASP A 568 -6.59 13.51 -6.31
N VAL A 569 -6.11 12.41 -6.90
CA VAL A 569 -4.74 12.31 -7.43
C VAL A 569 -4.51 13.33 -8.55
N LYS A 570 -5.48 13.55 -9.45
CA LYS A 570 -5.35 14.55 -10.53
C LYS A 570 -5.33 16.00 -10.04
N SER A 571 -5.77 16.26 -8.81
CA SER A 571 -5.73 17.59 -8.20
C SER A 571 -4.38 17.92 -7.54
N GLU A 572 -3.44 16.97 -7.53
CA GLU A 572 -2.12 17.13 -6.93
C GLU A 572 -1.24 18.18 -7.63
N LYS A 573 -0.19 18.60 -6.91
CA LYS A 573 0.77 19.62 -7.40
C LYS A 573 1.46 19.12 -8.69
N PRO A 574 1.81 20.02 -9.64
CA PRO A 574 2.39 19.62 -10.93
C PRO A 574 3.63 18.73 -10.83
N PHE A 575 4.53 18.99 -9.89
CA PHE A 575 5.76 18.20 -9.74
C PHE A 575 5.50 16.75 -9.29
N ILE A 576 4.42 16.52 -8.52
CA ILE A 576 3.99 15.18 -8.09
C ILE A 576 3.40 14.44 -9.29
N LEU A 577 2.58 15.12 -10.09
CA LEU A 577 1.98 14.55 -11.30
C LEU A 577 3.00 14.23 -12.39
N GLU A 578 4.14 14.92 -12.40
CA GLU A 578 5.23 14.68 -13.34
C GLU A 578 6.09 13.47 -12.98
N ASP A 579 6.02 13.00 -11.74
CA ASP A 579 6.77 11.84 -11.25
C ASP A 579 6.41 10.54 -12.01
N PRO A 580 7.40 9.73 -12.42
CA PRO A 580 7.16 8.49 -13.17
C PRO A 580 6.34 7.44 -12.41
N GLU A 581 6.58 7.27 -11.10
CA GLU A 581 5.87 6.28 -10.28
C GLU A 581 4.41 6.70 -10.09
N ILE A 582 4.16 7.98 -9.82
CA ILE A 582 2.80 8.52 -9.74
C ILE A 582 2.03 8.35 -11.07
N LYS A 583 2.67 8.56 -12.22
CA LYS A 583 2.06 8.30 -13.54
C LYS A 583 1.67 6.84 -13.73
N GLU A 584 2.49 5.91 -13.25
CA GLU A 584 2.19 4.48 -13.27
C GLU A 584 0.98 4.17 -12.37
N ARG A 585 0.94 4.73 -11.15
CA ARG A 585 -0.22 4.61 -10.25
C ARG A 585 -1.51 5.14 -10.87
N ILE A 586 -1.47 6.34 -11.48
CA ILE A 586 -2.62 6.91 -12.19
C ILE A 586 -3.09 5.96 -13.29
N SER A 587 -2.16 5.34 -14.02
CA SER A 587 -2.49 4.37 -15.07
C SER A 587 -3.18 3.13 -14.49
N ALA A 588 -2.74 2.64 -13.32
CA ALA A 588 -3.37 1.52 -12.62
C ALA A 588 -4.80 1.86 -12.13
N ILE A 589 -5.01 3.06 -11.58
CA ILE A 589 -6.35 3.55 -11.19
C ILE A 589 -7.27 3.60 -12.42
N VAL A 590 -6.79 4.17 -13.52
CA VAL A 590 -7.55 4.23 -14.80
C VAL A 590 -7.85 2.84 -15.35
N GLU A 591 -6.93 1.89 -15.23
CA GLU A 591 -7.16 0.50 -15.64
C GLU A 591 -8.24 -0.17 -14.79
N LEU A 592 -8.25 0.06 -13.47
CA LEU A 592 -9.27 -0.46 -12.55
C LEU A 592 -10.65 0.15 -12.85
N ASP A 593 -10.74 1.45 -13.13
CA ASP A 593 -11.98 2.11 -13.56
C ASP A 593 -12.54 1.49 -14.85
N LYS A 594 -11.66 1.28 -15.85
CA LYS A 594 -12.04 0.65 -17.11
C LYS A 594 -12.49 -0.81 -16.92
N LYS A 595 -11.78 -1.57 -16.10
CA LYS A 595 -12.15 -2.95 -15.74
C LYS A 595 -13.53 -2.99 -15.07
N SER A 596 -13.75 -2.11 -14.10
CA SER A 596 -15.03 -1.98 -13.39
C SER A 596 -16.17 -1.63 -14.33
N SER A 597 -15.96 -0.67 -15.24
CA SER A 597 -16.94 -0.31 -16.29
C SER A 597 -17.31 -1.50 -17.17
N ASN A 598 -16.31 -2.21 -17.71
CA ASN A 598 -16.55 -3.39 -18.55
C ASN A 598 -17.26 -4.51 -17.77
N THR A 599 -16.95 -4.68 -16.48
CA THR A 599 -17.61 -5.69 -15.63
C THR A 599 -19.06 -5.33 -15.35
N ILE A 600 -19.40 -4.04 -15.19
CA ILE A 600 -20.79 -3.58 -15.08
C ILE A 600 -21.57 -3.92 -16.36
N ASP A 601 -21.02 -3.62 -17.55
CA ASP A 601 -21.67 -3.96 -18.83
C ASP A 601 -21.88 -5.49 -18.95
N ARG A 602 -20.85 -6.28 -18.62
CA ARG A 602 -20.94 -7.74 -18.61
C ARG A 602 -21.99 -8.27 -17.62
N LEU A 603 -22.14 -7.64 -16.46
CA LEU A 603 -23.13 -8.00 -15.46
C LEU A 603 -24.55 -7.70 -15.94
N ALA A 604 -24.77 -6.57 -16.59
CA ALA A 604 -26.06 -6.24 -17.20
C ALA A 604 -26.49 -7.31 -18.22
N ASP A 605 -25.56 -7.77 -19.07
CA ASP A 605 -25.81 -8.87 -20.01
C ASP A 605 -26.15 -10.18 -19.29
N LEU A 606 -25.39 -10.56 -18.25
CA LEU A 606 -25.64 -11.79 -17.47
C LEU A 606 -26.98 -11.74 -16.71
N ILE A 607 -27.36 -10.58 -16.19
CA ILE A 607 -28.66 -10.36 -15.56
C ILE A 607 -29.79 -10.52 -16.60
N SER A 608 -29.62 -9.96 -17.81
CA SER A 608 -30.57 -10.11 -18.90
C SER A 608 -30.74 -11.57 -19.33
N ILE A 609 -29.64 -12.32 -19.49
CA ILE A 609 -29.68 -13.75 -19.82
C ILE A 609 -30.41 -14.54 -18.72
N SER A 610 -30.11 -14.24 -17.45
CA SER A 610 -30.77 -14.89 -16.32
C SER A 610 -32.29 -14.63 -16.33
N ASP A 611 -32.72 -13.40 -16.64
CA ASP A 611 -34.13 -13.05 -16.78
C ASP A 611 -34.84 -13.81 -17.90
N GLU A 612 -34.19 -13.98 -19.05
CA GLU A 612 -34.72 -14.77 -20.16
C GLU A 612 -34.89 -16.24 -19.77
N GLU A 613 -33.91 -16.85 -19.11
CA GLU A 613 -33.98 -18.24 -18.65
C GLU A 613 -35.06 -18.44 -17.57
N ILE A 614 -35.15 -17.55 -16.58
CA ILE A 614 -36.20 -17.57 -15.54
C ILE A 614 -37.59 -17.47 -16.18
N LEU A 615 -37.78 -16.54 -17.13
CA LEU A 615 -39.05 -16.37 -17.83
C LEU A 615 -39.40 -17.62 -18.66
N LEU A 616 -38.42 -18.23 -19.33
CA LEU A 616 -38.63 -19.44 -20.10
C LEU A 616 -39.02 -20.62 -19.21
N ALA A 617 -38.33 -20.81 -18.07
CA ALA A 617 -38.69 -21.83 -17.09
C ALA A 617 -40.13 -21.64 -16.59
N GLY A 618 -40.49 -20.42 -16.18
CA GLY A 618 -41.86 -20.12 -15.71
C GLY A 618 -42.95 -20.35 -16.78
N LYS A 619 -42.66 -20.05 -18.05
CA LYS A 619 -43.56 -20.37 -19.19
C LYS A 619 -43.75 -21.88 -19.35
N LEU A 620 -42.67 -22.66 -19.27
CA LEU A 620 -42.71 -24.12 -19.37
C LEU A 620 -43.47 -24.75 -18.20
N GLU A 621 -43.28 -24.26 -16.96
CA GLU A 621 -44.08 -24.68 -15.81
C GLU A 621 -45.58 -24.41 -16.04
N SER A 622 -45.92 -23.21 -16.50
CA SER A 622 -47.31 -22.82 -16.76
C SER A 622 -47.96 -23.68 -17.84
N GLU A 623 -47.22 -23.97 -18.93
CA GLU A 623 -47.68 -24.89 -19.98
C GLU A 623 -47.86 -26.31 -19.43
N ALA A 624 -46.94 -26.80 -18.59
CA ALA A 624 -47.05 -28.11 -17.97
C ALA A 624 -48.32 -28.24 -17.12
N LEU A 625 -48.60 -27.23 -16.27
CA LEU A 625 -49.81 -27.18 -15.45
C LEU A 625 -51.09 -27.12 -16.31
N PHE A 626 -51.09 -26.34 -17.39
CA PHE A 626 -52.20 -26.32 -18.33
C PHE A 626 -52.46 -27.71 -18.93
N ARG A 627 -51.40 -28.44 -19.30
CA ARG A 627 -51.51 -29.80 -19.85
C ARG A 627 -52.01 -30.82 -18.83
N VAL A 628 -51.62 -30.70 -17.56
CA VAL A 628 -52.23 -31.49 -16.47
C VAL A 628 -53.74 -31.28 -16.43
N GLU A 629 -54.21 -30.04 -16.55
CA GLU A 629 -55.63 -29.76 -16.51
C GLU A 629 -56.36 -30.29 -17.75
N GLN A 630 -55.76 -30.18 -18.93
CA GLN A 630 -56.31 -30.81 -20.15
C GLN A 630 -56.37 -32.33 -20.03
N ALA A 631 -55.38 -32.97 -19.40
CA ALA A 631 -55.41 -34.41 -19.14
C ALA A 631 -56.55 -34.80 -18.18
N ARG A 632 -56.82 -33.99 -17.14
CA ARG A 632 -57.98 -34.20 -16.24
C ARG A 632 -59.31 -34.06 -16.95
N ILE A 633 -59.46 -33.07 -17.83
CA ILE A 633 -60.68 -32.86 -18.62
C ILE A 633 -60.90 -34.05 -19.57
N ALA A 634 -59.85 -34.48 -20.29
CA ALA A 634 -59.92 -35.64 -21.18
C ALA A 634 -60.27 -36.93 -20.42
N LEU A 635 -59.69 -37.14 -19.23
CA LEU A 635 -60.06 -38.25 -18.35
C LEU A 635 -61.54 -38.21 -17.96
N GLY A 636 -62.06 -37.05 -17.55
CA GLY A 636 -63.48 -36.89 -17.21
C GLY A 636 -64.44 -37.16 -18.39
N ARG A 637 -63.96 -37.05 -19.63
CA ARG A 637 -64.69 -37.39 -20.86
C ARG A 637 -64.44 -38.82 -21.35
N GLN A 638 -63.67 -39.63 -20.60
CA GLN A 638 -63.24 -40.98 -21.00
C GLN A 638 -62.40 -41.01 -22.30
N GLU A 639 -61.76 -39.89 -22.66
CA GLU A 639 -60.85 -39.76 -23.80
C GLU A 639 -59.42 -40.17 -23.39
N PHE A 640 -59.25 -41.43 -22.98
CA PHE A 640 -58.02 -41.89 -22.32
C PHE A 640 -56.75 -41.65 -23.15
N ALA A 641 -56.78 -41.91 -24.45
CA ALA A 641 -55.62 -41.66 -25.32
C ALA A 641 -55.16 -40.19 -25.30
N LEU A 642 -56.12 -39.25 -25.30
CA LEU A 642 -55.82 -37.82 -25.22
C LEU A 642 -55.34 -37.42 -23.81
N ALA A 643 -55.90 -38.03 -22.76
CA ALA A 643 -55.42 -37.83 -21.39
C ALA A 643 -53.95 -38.27 -21.24
N ARG A 644 -53.56 -39.41 -21.84
CA ARG A 644 -52.17 -39.90 -21.87
C ARG A 644 -51.23 -38.94 -22.62
N GLU A 645 -51.66 -38.48 -23.79
CA GLU A 645 -50.91 -37.52 -24.61
C GLU A 645 -50.62 -36.24 -23.81
N HIS A 646 -51.65 -35.66 -23.19
CA HIS A 646 -51.50 -34.46 -22.38
C HIS A 646 -50.63 -34.68 -21.14
N LEU A 647 -50.74 -35.84 -20.47
CA LEU A 647 -49.90 -36.20 -19.34
C LEU A 647 -48.41 -36.31 -19.74
N LYS A 648 -48.13 -36.91 -20.90
CA LYS A 648 -46.76 -37.00 -21.44
C LYS A 648 -46.19 -35.61 -21.74
N ILE A 649 -46.95 -34.75 -22.42
CA ILE A 649 -46.51 -33.38 -22.73
C ILE A 649 -46.29 -32.59 -21.42
N ALA A 650 -47.16 -32.75 -20.42
CA ALA A 650 -46.99 -32.12 -19.12
C ALA A 650 -45.65 -32.54 -18.46
N SER A 651 -45.34 -33.84 -18.47
CA SER A 651 -44.07 -34.38 -17.98
C SER A 651 -42.86 -33.76 -18.68
N GLU A 652 -42.87 -33.72 -20.01
CA GLU A 652 -41.79 -33.12 -20.79
C GLU A 652 -41.60 -31.62 -20.51
N ARG A 653 -42.69 -30.88 -20.29
CA ARG A 653 -42.64 -29.45 -19.99
C ARG A 653 -42.12 -29.16 -18.58
N PHE A 654 -42.55 -29.92 -17.57
CA PHE A 654 -41.96 -29.84 -16.23
C PHE A 654 -40.47 -30.14 -16.25
N ASP A 655 -40.05 -31.18 -16.98
CA ASP A 655 -38.64 -31.56 -17.06
C ASP A 655 -37.77 -30.49 -17.73
N ARG A 656 -38.25 -29.89 -18.82
CA ARG A 656 -37.54 -28.77 -19.47
C ARG A 656 -37.47 -27.54 -18.57
N SER A 657 -38.53 -27.26 -17.80
CA SER A 657 -38.50 -26.19 -16.80
C SER A 657 -37.43 -26.45 -15.74
N LEU A 658 -37.38 -27.66 -15.18
CA LEU A 658 -36.41 -28.06 -14.15
C LEU A 658 -34.96 -28.11 -14.68
N ALA A 659 -34.76 -28.38 -15.96
CA ALA A 659 -33.45 -28.34 -16.59
C ALA A 659 -32.88 -26.91 -16.74
N ILE A 660 -33.75 -25.90 -16.80
CA ILE A 660 -33.37 -24.48 -16.86
C ILE A 660 -33.31 -23.87 -15.46
N GLN A 661 -34.26 -24.21 -14.59
CA GLN A 661 -34.32 -23.73 -13.20
C GLN A 661 -34.64 -24.90 -12.28
N GLU A 662 -33.62 -25.42 -11.60
CA GLU A 662 -33.81 -26.46 -10.60
C GLU A 662 -34.62 -25.93 -9.42
N ASN A 663 -35.70 -26.62 -9.09
CA ASN A 663 -36.60 -26.24 -8.02
C ASN A 663 -37.18 -27.49 -7.35
N ALA A 664 -36.80 -27.74 -6.10
CA ALA A 664 -37.18 -28.93 -5.35
C ALA A 664 -38.70 -29.01 -5.09
N GLU A 665 -39.35 -27.87 -4.86
CA GLU A 665 -40.81 -27.82 -4.64
C GLU A 665 -41.57 -28.13 -5.93
N LEU A 666 -41.12 -27.57 -7.07
CA LEU A 666 -41.69 -27.89 -8.37
C LEU A 666 -41.52 -29.37 -8.72
N ARG A 667 -40.33 -29.93 -8.43
CA ARG A 667 -40.01 -31.34 -8.63
C ARG A 667 -40.96 -32.27 -7.85
N LYS A 668 -41.17 -31.97 -6.56
CA LYS A 668 -42.12 -32.70 -5.71
C LYS A 668 -43.55 -32.58 -6.21
N LYS A 669 -43.98 -31.37 -6.61
CA LYS A 669 -45.33 -31.10 -7.14
C LYS A 669 -45.59 -31.85 -8.45
N ARG A 670 -44.63 -31.84 -9.38
CA ARG A 670 -44.67 -32.63 -10.62
C ARG A 670 -44.91 -34.11 -10.31
N ASP A 671 -44.08 -34.69 -9.44
CA ASP A 671 -44.11 -36.12 -9.16
C ASP A 671 -45.43 -36.56 -8.52
N GLN A 672 -45.95 -35.77 -7.59
CA GLN A 672 -47.27 -36.02 -6.98
C GLN A 672 -48.39 -35.96 -8.02
N VAL A 673 -48.48 -34.86 -8.77
CA VAL A 673 -49.58 -34.60 -9.70
C VAL A 673 -49.60 -35.59 -10.86
N LEU A 674 -48.44 -35.87 -11.47
CA LEU A 674 -48.36 -36.76 -12.62
C LEU A 674 -48.61 -38.22 -12.22
N THR A 675 -48.09 -38.67 -11.08
CA THR A 675 -48.31 -40.03 -10.59
C THR A 675 -49.77 -40.28 -10.24
N GLU A 676 -50.40 -39.35 -9.51
CA GLU A 676 -51.82 -39.45 -9.15
C GLU A 676 -52.70 -39.52 -10.41
N LEU A 677 -52.45 -38.64 -11.38
CA LEU A 677 -53.22 -38.59 -12.62
C LEU A 677 -52.98 -39.82 -13.50
N ASN A 678 -51.74 -40.30 -13.61
CA ASN A 678 -51.40 -41.55 -14.30
C ASN A 678 -52.19 -42.73 -13.72
N ASN A 679 -52.15 -42.91 -12.41
CA ASN A 679 -52.81 -44.02 -11.73
C ASN A 679 -54.33 -43.98 -11.94
N ARG A 680 -54.92 -42.78 -11.92
CA ARG A 680 -56.35 -42.61 -12.23
C ARG A 680 -56.68 -42.96 -13.68
N ILE A 681 -55.94 -42.44 -14.66
CA ILE A 681 -56.14 -42.77 -16.09
C ILE A 681 -56.10 -44.28 -16.30
N VAL A 682 -55.06 -44.93 -15.78
CA VAL A 682 -54.83 -46.36 -15.98
C VAL A 682 -55.90 -47.21 -15.27
N THR A 683 -56.33 -46.82 -14.07
CA THR A 683 -57.38 -47.55 -13.33
C THR A 683 -58.73 -47.44 -14.03
N GLU A 684 -59.13 -46.23 -14.43
CA GLU A 684 -60.43 -45.99 -15.08
C GLU A 684 -60.49 -46.62 -16.48
N GLU A 685 -59.41 -46.54 -17.27
CA GLU A 685 -59.35 -47.19 -18.59
C GLU A 685 -59.35 -48.71 -18.48
N ASN A 686 -58.67 -49.26 -17.46
CA ASN A 686 -58.59 -50.70 -17.27
C ASN A 686 -59.94 -51.34 -16.99
N ALA A 687 -60.78 -50.68 -16.18
CA ALA A 687 -62.13 -51.17 -15.90
C ALA A 687 -62.94 -51.34 -17.21
N ILE A 688 -62.84 -50.38 -18.13
CA ILE A 688 -63.51 -50.44 -19.44
C ILE A 688 -62.91 -51.55 -20.32
N ILE A 689 -61.59 -51.69 -20.34
CA ILE A 689 -60.90 -52.74 -21.11
C ILE A 689 -61.30 -54.13 -20.64
N VAL A 690 -61.37 -54.38 -19.33
CA VAL A 690 -61.79 -55.67 -18.78
C VAL A 690 -63.19 -56.02 -19.28
N GLU A 691 -64.13 -55.08 -19.24
CA GLU A 691 -65.49 -55.26 -19.75
C GLU A 691 -65.52 -55.56 -21.26
N GLU A 692 -64.79 -54.77 -22.07
CA GLU A 692 -64.72 -54.99 -23.51
C GLU A 692 -64.07 -56.34 -23.88
N VAL A 693 -63.01 -56.73 -23.17
CA VAL A 693 -62.32 -58.02 -23.36
C VAL A 693 -63.26 -59.16 -23.00
N ARG A 694 -64.00 -59.06 -21.90
CA ARG A 694 -65.01 -60.07 -21.53
C ARG A 694 -66.06 -60.23 -22.62
N LYS A 695 -66.58 -59.12 -23.17
CA LYS A 695 -67.54 -59.16 -24.28
C LYS A 695 -66.97 -59.89 -25.50
N LEU A 696 -65.73 -59.61 -25.87
CA LEU A 696 -65.06 -60.28 -27.00
C LEU A 696 -64.81 -61.77 -26.74
N ILE A 697 -64.43 -62.15 -25.52
CA ILE A 697 -64.26 -63.55 -25.11
C ILE A 697 -65.59 -64.30 -25.23
N ASN A 698 -66.67 -63.74 -24.70
CA ASN A 698 -67.99 -64.40 -24.72
C ASN A 698 -68.51 -64.57 -26.16
N GLN A 699 -68.37 -63.55 -27.01
CA GLN A 699 -68.70 -63.65 -28.44
C GLN A 699 -67.82 -64.69 -29.16
N GLY A 700 -66.53 -64.78 -28.83
CA GLY A 700 -65.63 -65.81 -29.35
C GLY A 700 -66.05 -67.22 -28.95
N LYS A 701 -66.46 -67.42 -27.68
CA LYS A 701 -67.00 -68.69 -27.17
C LYS A 701 -68.29 -69.09 -27.89
N GLU A 702 -69.19 -68.14 -28.14
CA GLU A 702 -70.44 -68.38 -28.89
C GLU A 702 -70.17 -68.85 -30.33
N LEU A 703 -69.27 -68.16 -31.06
CA LEU A 703 -68.87 -68.59 -32.41
C LEU A 703 -68.21 -69.97 -32.40
N TYR A 704 -67.37 -70.25 -31.40
CA TYR A 704 -66.78 -71.57 -31.22
C TYR A 704 -67.85 -72.67 -31.04
N ALA A 705 -68.86 -72.43 -30.20
CA ALA A 705 -69.96 -73.36 -29.98
C ALA A 705 -70.83 -73.59 -31.23
N GLN A 706 -70.92 -72.59 -32.11
CA GLN A 706 -71.62 -72.67 -33.40
C GLN A 706 -70.77 -73.34 -34.50
N GLY A 707 -69.50 -73.64 -34.24
CA GLY A 707 -68.57 -74.26 -35.19
C GLY A 707 -67.85 -73.27 -36.13
N ASP A 708 -68.02 -71.95 -35.92
CA ASP A 708 -67.26 -70.91 -36.63
C ASP A 708 -65.93 -70.63 -35.92
N TYR A 709 -64.97 -71.54 -36.13
CA TYR A 709 -63.65 -71.46 -35.52
C TYR A 709 -62.80 -70.30 -36.04
N GLU A 710 -62.97 -69.88 -37.30
CA GLU A 710 -62.22 -68.73 -37.85
C GLU A 710 -62.72 -67.40 -37.26
N GLY A 711 -64.05 -67.26 -37.11
CA GLY A 711 -64.66 -66.12 -36.44
C GLY A 711 -64.24 -66.03 -34.97
N ALA A 712 -64.23 -67.17 -34.27
CA ALA A 712 -63.77 -67.25 -32.88
C ALA A 712 -62.29 -66.83 -32.73
N GLU A 713 -61.38 -67.30 -33.59
CA GLU A 713 -59.95 -66.94 -33.50
C GLU A 713 -59.74 -65.42 -33.62
N ARG A 714 -60.40 -64.77 -34.59
CA ARG A 714 -60.29 -63.31 -34.80
C ARG A 714 -60.75 -62.52 -33.57
N LEU A 715 -61.85 -62.92 -32.93
CA LEU A 715 -62.36 -62.25 -31.73
C LEU A 715 -61.42 -62.42 -30.54
N PHE A 716 -60.86 -63.61 -30.33
CA PHE A 716 -59.89 -63.83 -29.26
C PHE A 716 -58.57 -63.06 -29.49
N GLN A 717 -58.07 -62.96 -30.73
CA GLN A 717 -56.89 -62.11 -31.03
C GLN A 717 -57.17 -60.62 -30.78
N ARG A 718 -58.36 -60.13 -31.13
CA ARG A 718 -58.79 -58.76 -30.84
C ARG A 718 -58.90 -58.51 -29.33
N ALA A 719 -59.46 -59.46 -28.59
CA ALA A 719 -59.53 -59.41 -27.13
C ALA A 719 -58.11 -59.32 -26.53
N GLN A 720 -57.17 -60.11 -27.04
CA GLN A 720 -55.78 -60.09 -26.58
C GLN A 720 -55.08 -58.75 -26.85
N THR A 721 -55.38 -58.13 -27.99
CA THR A 721 -54.84 -56.81 -28.35
C THR A 721 -55.41 -55.72 -27.45
N ARG A 722 -56.72 -55.77 -27.15
CA ARG A 722 -57.37 -54.80 -26.26
C ARG A 722 -56.87 -54.91 -24.82
N TRP A 723 -56.65 -56.13 -24.33
CA TRP A 723 -56.06 -56.40 -23.01
C TRP A 723 -54.68 -55.74 -22.83
N LYS A 724 -53.86 -55.75 -23.90
CA LYS A 724 -52.50 -55.18 -23.89
C LYS A 724 -52.43 -53.66 -23.78
N VAL A 725 -53.56 -52.95 -23.82
CA VAL A 725 -53.57 -51.49 -23.67
C VAL A 725 -53.25 -51.07 -22.23
N THR A 726 -53.69 -51.84 -21.22
CA THR A 726 -53.44 -51.57 -19.80
C THR A 726 -52.57 -52.63 -19.11
N HIS A 727 -52.29 -53.74 -19.79
CA HIS A 727 -51.50 -54.86 -19.26
C HIS A 727 -50.30 -55.19 -20.16
N VAL A 728 -49.20 -55.61 -19.54
CA VAL A 728 -47.99 -56.05 -20.25
C VAL A 728 -48.07 -57.54 -20.64
N GLU A 729 -48.77 -58.35 -19.85
CA GLU A 729 -48.88 -59.80 -20.00
C GLU A 729 -50.12 -60.22 -20.82
N ASN A 730 -50.09 -61.41 -21.43
CA ASN A 730 -51.26 -61.99 -22.10
C ASN A 730 -52.32 -62.46 -21.09
N LYS A 731 -53.60 -62.53 -21.48
CA LYS A 731 -54.66 -63.03 -20.58
C LYS A 731 -54.79 -64.54 -20.75
N SER A 732 -54.55 -65.28 -19.68
CA SER A 732 -54.54 -66.76 -19.67
C SER A 732 -55.79 -67.40 -20.27
N GLU A 733 -56.97 -66.82 -20.02
CA GLU A 733 -58.23 -67.30 -20.60
C GLU A 733 -58.24 -67.21 -22.13
N ILE A 734 -57.75 -66.11 -22.69
CA ILE A 734 -57.72 -65.91 -24.15
C ILE A 734 -56.75 -66.89 -24.79
N GLU A 735 -55.57 -67.10 -24.18
CA GLU A 735 -54.59 -68.08 -24.66
C GLU A 735 -55.15 -69.51 -24.69
N TYR A 736 -55.91 -69.89 -23.65
CA TYR A 736 -56.59 -71.18 -23.59
C TYR A 736 -57.55 -71.38 -24.76
N TRP A 737 -58.45 -70.41 -25.02
CA TRP A 737 -59.43 -70.51 -26.10
C TRP A 737 -58.78 -70.45 -27.49
N LEU A 738 -57.74 -69.63 -27.68
CA LEU A 738 -56.96 -69.63 -28.91
C LEU A 738 -56.33 -71.00 -29.20
N GLY A 739 -55.81 -71.69 -28.18
CA GLY A 739 -55.26 -73.04 -28.32
C GLY A 739 -56.29 -74.05 -28.82
N ILE A 740 -57.50 -74.03 -28.26
CA ILE A 740 -58.60 -74.93 -28.64
C ILE A 740 -59.07 -74.65 -30.07
N VAL A 741 -59.34 -73.38 -30.39
CA VAL A 741 -59.82 -72.96 -31.71
C VAL A 741 -58.84 -73.35 -32.81
N ARG A 742 -57.54 -73.12 -32.60
CA ARG A 742 -56.48 -73.49 -33.55
C ARG A 742 -56.37 -74.99 -33.75
N THR A 743 -56.58 -75.77 -32.70
CA THR A 743 -56.60 -77.24 -32.79
C THR A 743 -57.77 -77.72 -33.66
N ALA A 744 -58.96 -77.14 -33.48
CA ALA A 744 -60.13 -77.45 -34.30
C ALA A 744 -59.96 -77.05 -35.78
N LEU A 745 -59.38 -75.87 -36.05
CA LEU A 745 -59.06 -75.41 -37.42
C LEU A 745 -58.07 -76.34 -38.13
N ASN A 746 -57.02 -76.79 -37.41
CA ASN A 746 -56.02 -77.70 -37.96
C ASN A 746 -56.64 -79.04 -38.41
N ILE A 747 -57.52 -79.63 -37.59
CA ILE A 747 -58.17 -80.92 -37.89
C ILE A 747 -59.17 -80.83 -39.05
N ARG A 748 -59.76 -79.66 -39.29
CA ARG A 748 -60.63 -79.41 -40.46
C ARG A 748 -59.84 -79.27 -41.76
N SER A 749 -58.62 -78.75 -41.70
CA SER A 749 -57.77 -78.58 -42.88
C SER A 749 -57.42 -79.93 -43.53
N GLY A 750 -57.64 -80.08 -44.84
CA GLY A 750 -57.33 -81.29 -45.61
C GLY A 750 -58.44 -82.37 -45.69
N ARG A 751 -59.60 -82.16 -45.04
CA ARG A 751 -60.77 -83.07 -45.18
C ARG A 751 -61.71 -82.70 -46.35
N THR A 752 -61.69 -81.44 -46.75
CA THR A 752 -62.38 -80.88 -47.93
C THR A 752 -61.36 -80.44 -48.97
N ILE A 753 -61.76 -80.37 -50.25
CA ILE A 753 -60.97 -79.72 -51.30
C ILE A 753 -61.57 -78.34 -51.48
N GLU A 754 -60.84 -77.32 -51.05
CA GLU A 754 -61.21 -75.90 -51.08
C GLU A 754 -60.75 -75.27 -52.40
N GLU A 755 -61.44 -74.25 -52.92
CA GLU A 755 -61.10 -73.58 -54.20
C GLU A 755 -59.66 -73.03 -54.25
N ARG A 756 -59.05 -72.82 -53.07
CA ARG A 756 -57.69 -72.30 -52.92
C ARG A 756 -56.61 -73.39 -52.88
N ASP A 757 -56.99 -74.67 -52.88
CA ASP A 757 -56.04 -75.76 -52.85
C ASP A 757 -55.27 -75.85 -54.18
N PRO A 758 -53.93 -76.05 -54.17
CA PRO A 758 -53.09 -76.00 -55.37
C PRO A 758 -53.46 -76.96 -56.51
N LEU A 759 -54.24 -78.00 -56.21
CA LEU A 759 -54.68 -79.03 -57.16
C LEU A 759 -56.22 -79.13 -57.24
N TYR A 760 -56.93 -78.07 -56.82
CA TYR A 760 -58.39 -78.04 -56.84
C TYR A 760 -58.95 -78.28 -58.25
N SER A 761 -58.42 -77.58 -59.25
CA SER A 761 -58.85 -77.67 -60.65
C SER A 761 -58.69 -79.07 -61.25
N GLU A 762 -57.68 -79.82 -60.81
CA GLU A 762 -57.33 -81.15 -61.32
C GLU A 762 -58.11 -82.24 -60.57
N VAL A 763 -58.23 -82.12 -59.25
CA VAL A 763 -58.74 -83.21 -58.40
C VAL A 763 -60.23 -83.10 -58.12
N LYS A 764 -60.81 -81.89 -58.03
CA LYS A 764 -62.24 -81.72 -57.79
C LYS A 764 -63.12 -82.31 -58.93
N PRO A 765 -62.76 -82.17 -60.22
CA PRO A 765 -63.50 -82.85 -61.30
C PRO A 765 -63.43 -84.37 -61.19
N LEU A 766 -62.30 -84.95 -60.76
CA LEU A 766 -62.18 -86.39 -60.54
C LEU A 766 -63.12 -86.87 -59.44
N LEU A 767 -63.19 -86.14 -58.32
CA LEU A 767 -64.10 -86.45 -57.22
C LEU A 767 -65.58 -86.36 -57.64
N ASN A 768 -65.96 -85.29 -58.35
CA ASN A 768 -67.31 -85.15 -58.88
C ASN A 768 -67.64 -86.27 -59.88
N GLY A 769 -66.72 -86.60 -60.79
CA GLY A 769 -66.89 -87.69 -61.75
C GLY A 769 -66.96 -89.08 -61.10
N ALA A 770 -66.23 -89.30 -60.00
CA ALA A 770 -66.32 -90.53 -59.22
C ALA A 770 -67.69 -90.68 -58.55
N LYS A 771 -68.23 -89.57 -58.04
CA LYS A 771 -69.57 -89.52 -57.44
C LYS A 771 -70.66 -89.81 -58.48
N GLU A 772 -70.56 -89.23 -59.67
CA GLU A 772 -71.49 -89.52 -60.77
C GLU A 772 -71.45 -90.99 -61.19
N ASP A 773 -70.25 -91.56 -61.35
CA ASP A 773 -70.09 -92.98 -61.68
C ASP A 773 -70.66 -93.88 -60.59
N PHE A 774 -70.38 -93.58 -59.31
CA PHE A 774 -70.95 -94.30 -58.19
C PHE A 774 -72.49 -94.27 -58.19
N LEU A 775 -73.09 -93.10 -58.41
CA LEU A 775 -74.55 -92.96 -58.45
C LEU A 775 -75.16 -93.77 -59.60
N LYS A 776 -74.56 -93.73 -60.81
CA LYS A 776 -75.00 -94.55 -61.95
C LYS A 776 -74.86 -96.05 -61.65
N GLY A 777 -73.74 -96.47 -61.07
CA GLY A 777 -73.52 -97.84 -60.65
C GLY A 777 -74.56 -98.32 -59.64
N LYS A 778 -74.89 -97.48 -58.66
CA LYS A 778 -75.96 -97.74 -57.69
C LYS A 778 -77.31 -97.95 -58.39
N THR A 779 -77.72 -97.03 -59.27
CA THR A 779 -79.01 -97.14 -59.98
C THR A 779 -79.08 -98.42 -60.82
N LEU A 780 -78.03 -98.75 -61.56
CA LEU A 780 -77.98 -99.99 -62.36
C LEU A 780 -77.99 -101.25 -61.48
N MET A 781 -77.39 -101.20 -60.28
CA MET A 781 -77.43 -102.30 -59.32
C MET A 781 -78.85 -102.51 -58.78
N GLU A 782 -79.57 -101.43 -58.51
CA GLU A 782 -80.99 -101.45 -58.08
C GLU A 782 -81.94 -101.92 -59.20
N GLU A 783 -81.61 -101.65 -60.47
CA GLU A 783 -82.31 -102.15 -61.66
C GLU A 783 -81.98 -103.63 -62.02
N GLY A 784 -81.11 -104.30 -61.26
CA GLY A 784 -80.70 -105.69 -61.49
C GLY A 784 -79.63 -105.89 -62.57
N LYS A 785 -79.11 -104.82 -63.18
CA LYS A 785 -78.05 -104.85 -64.21
C LYS A 785 -76.66 -104.93 -63.57
N ARG A 786 -76.39 -106.04 -62.88
CA ARG A 786 -75.22 -106.20 -62.00
C ARG A 786 -73.87 -106.03 -62.72
N GLN A 787 -73.69 -106.54 -63.94
CA GLN A 787 -72.42 -106.41 -64.67
C GLN A 787 -72.13 -104.95 -65.06
N GLU A 788 -73.12 -104.23 -65.57
CA GLU A 788 -72.96 -102.82 -65.93
C GLU A 788 -72.67 -101.96 -64.70
N ALA A 789 -73.39 -102.22 -63.61
CA ALA A 789 -73.16 -101.55 -62.33
C ALA A 789 -71.72 -101.71 -61.81
N MET A 790 -71.14 -102.91 -61.95
CA MET A 790 -69.75 -103.18 -61.54
C MET A 790 -68.73 -102.35 -62.32
N GLY A 791 -68.93 -102.18 -63.63
CA GLY A 791 -68.05 -101.33 -64.46
C GLY A 791 -68.08 -99.86 -64.03
N TYR A 792 -69.24 -99.34 -63.62
CA TYR A 792 -69.33 -97.99 -63.05
C TYR A 792 -68.67 -97.88 -61.67
N PHE A 793 -68.82 -98.89 -60.81
CA PHE A 793 -68.14 -98.91 -59.51
C PHE A 793 -66.61 -99.00 -59.60
N GLU A 794 -66.07 -99.70 -60.60
CA GLU A 794 -64.63 -99.75 -60.85
C GLU A 794 -64.09 -98.39 -61.29
N ARG A 795 -64.75 -97.73 -62.24
CA ARG A 795 -64.38 -96.35 -62.65
C ARG A 795 -64.47 -95.34 -61.51
N ALA A 796 -65.52 -95.43 -60.68
CA ALA A 796 -65.63 -94.61 -59.48
C ALA A 796 -64.48 -94.89 -58.50
N GLY A 797 -64.12 -96.17 -58.29
CA GLY A 797 -63.02 -96.58 -57.44
C GLY A 797 -61.65 -96.06 -57.90
N GLU A 798 -61.36 -96.12 -59.20
CA GLU A 798 -60.13 -95.58 -59.78
C GLU A 798 -60.02 -94.06 -59.57
N LYS A 799 -61.09 -93.31 -59.86
CA LYS A 799 -61.10 -91.87 -59.66
C LYS A 799 -60.94 -91.50 -58.17
N ILE A 800 -61.61 -92.22 -57.27
CA ILE A 800 -61.43 -92.04 -55.83
C ILE A 800 -59.99 -92.33 -55.39
N PHE A 801 -59.34 -93.36 -55.95
CA PHE A 801 -57.94 -93.66 -55.66
C PHE A 801 -57.02 -92.48 -56.00
N TYR A 802 -57.21 -91.86 -57.18
CA TYR A 802 -56.46 -90.67 -57.57
C TYR A 802 -56.74 -89.46 -56.65
N VAL A 803 -58.00 -89.24 -56.27
CA VAL A 803 -58.34 -88.16 -55.32
C VAL A 803 -57.62 -88.37 -53.97
N ARG A 804 -57.53 -89.61 -53.49
CA ARG A 804 -56.88 -89.94 -52.21
C ARG A 804 -55.36 -89.95 -52.26
N LEU A 805 -54.72 -90.01 -53.44
CA LEU A 805 -53.27 -89.80 -53.55
C LEU A 805 -52.90 -88.36 -53.19
N THR A 806 -53.72 -87.40 -53.59
CA THR A 806 -53.48 -85.97 -53.37
C THR A 806 -54.08 -85.47 -52.07
N PHE A 807 -55.31 -85.90 -51.75
CA PHE A 807 -56.03 -85.55 -50.53
C PHE A 807 -56.38 -86.83 -49.75
N PRO A 808 -55.40 -87.44 -49.04
CA PRO A 808 -55.57 -88.75 -48.41
C PRO A 808 -56.66 -88.82 -47.34
N LEU A 809 -56.98 -87.68 -46.74
CA LEU A 809 -57.98 -87.52 -45.68
C LEU A 809 -59.32 -86.95 -46.20
N ASN A 810 -59.50 -86.87 -47.53
CA ASN A 810 -60.73 -86.33 -48.10
C ASN A 810 -61.94 -87.17 -47.71
N GLN A 811 -62.89 -86.54 -47.01
CA GLN A 811 -64.05 -87.22 -46.45
C GLN A 811 -64.96 -87.80 -47.55
N GLU A 812 -65.27 -87.00 -48.58
CA GLU A 812 -66.19 -87.41 -49.65
C GLU A 812 -65.64 -88.62 -50.41
N ALA A 813 -64.32 -88.64 -50.68
CA ALA A 813 -63.66 -89.75 -51.35
C ALA A 813 -63.64 -91.03 -50.51
N SER A 814 -63.31 -90.94 -49.21
CA SER A 814 -63.34 -92.08 -48.28
C SER A 814 -64.75 -92.67 -48.15
N VAL A 815 -65.77 -91.83 -48.04
CA VAL A 815 -67.18 -92.25 -47.93
C VAL A 815 -67.64 -92.93 -49.21
N ILE A 816 -67.36 -92.36 -50.40
CA ILE A 816 -67.70 -92.99 -51.68
C ILE A 816 -67.00 -94.35 -51.81
N SER A 817 -65.73 -94.47 -51.41
CA SER A 817 -65.00 -95.75 -51.39
C SER A 817 -65.71 -96.81 -50.53
N LEU A 818 -66.17 -96.44 -49.34
CA LEU A 818 -66.91 -97.35 -48.45
C LEU A 818 -68.27 -97.73 -49.03
N LYS A 819 -69.00 -96.76 -49.62
CA LYS A 819 -70.29 -97.03 -50.29
C LYS A 819 -70.12 -97.96 -51.48
N ILE A 820 -69.07 -97.81 -52.30
CA ILE A 820 -68.77 -98.76 -53.39
C ILE A 820 -68.64 -100.18 -52.85
N GLN A 821 -67.90 -100.39 -51.76
CA GLN A 821 -67.77 -101.72 -51.16
C GLN A 821 -69.09 -102.29 -50.64
N GLN A 822 -69.97 -101.44 -50.10
CA GLN A 822 -71.32 -101.83 -49.68
C GLN A 822 -72.14 -102.41 -50.82
N TYR A 823 -72.07 -101.82 -52.01
CA TYR A 823 -72.79 -102.30 -53.19
C TYR A 823 -72.08 -103.44 -53.92
N LYS A 824 -70.74 -103.49 -53.91
CA LYS A 824 -69.98 -104.59 -54.53
C LYS A 824 -70.16 -105.90 -53.79
N ASN A 825 -70.12 -105.85 -52.45
CA ASN A 825 -70.09 -107.03 -51.57
C ASN A 825 -71.10 -106.90 -50.40
N PRO A 826 -72.42 -106.84 -50.68
CA PRO A 826 -73.42 -106.56 -49.66
C PRO A 826 -73.46 -107.62 -48.54
N GLU A 827 -73.26 -108.90 -48.89
CA GLU A 827 -73.30 -110.02 -47.94
C GLU A 827 -72.21 -109.94 -46.86
N ASN A 828 -71.06 -109.35 -47.20
CA ASN A 828 -69.90 -109.26 -46.30
C ASN A 828 -69.67 -107.85 -45.73
N PHE A 829 -70.45 -106.85 -46.15
CA PHE A 829 -70.20 -105.46 -45.79
C PHE A 829 -70.37 -105.19 -44.29
N ASP A 830 -71.32 -105.86 -43.63
CA ASP A 830 -71.53 -105.70 -42.18
C ASP A 830 -70.34 -106.20 -41.36
N ALA A 831 -69.66 -107.25 -41.83
CA ALA A 831 -68.42 -107.72 -41.22
C ALA A 831 -67.28 -106.70 -41.44
N LEU A 832 -67.13 -106.19 -42.66
CA LEU A 832 -66.15 -105.15 -43.00
C LEU A 832 -66.37 -103.85 -42.18
N PHE A 833 -67.61 -103.39 -42.06
CA PHE A 833 -67.95 -102.19 -41.30
C PHE A 833 -67.62 -102.36 -39.82
N ARG A 834 -67.94 -103.53 -39.24
CA ARG A 834 -67.60 -103.87 -37.84
C ARG A 834 -66.09 -103.88 -37.61
N GLU A 835 -65.33 -104.47 -38.53
CA GLU A 835 -63.87 -104.49 -38.46
C GLU A 835 -63.29 -103.07 -38.51
N ARG A 836 -63.72 -102.26 -39.49
CA ARG A 836 -63.29 -100.86 -39.63
C ARG A 836 -63.64 -100.03 -38.40
N PHE A 837 -64.83 -100.21 -37.82
CA PHE A 837 -65.21 -99.56 -36.58
C PHE A 837 -64.32 -99.97 -35.40
N ALA A 838 -64.03 -101.27 -35.25
CA ALA A 838 -63.16 -101.76 -34.19
C ALA A 838 -61.72 -101.22 -34.32
N GLN A 839 -61.19 -101.18 -35.55
CA GLN A 839 -59.88 -100.60 -35.85
C GLN A 839 -59.86 -99.11 -35.49
N ALA A 840 -60.82 -98.32 -35.98
CA ALA A 840 -60.90 -96.89 -35.71
C ALA A 840 -61.06 -96.62 -34.20
N ARG A 841 -61.84 -97.43 -33.48
CA ARG A 841 -62.02 -97.31 -32.02
C ARG A 841 -60.73 -97.61 -31.25
N SER A 842 -59.93 -98.59 -31.68
CA SER A 842 -58.65 -98.93 -31.04
C SER A 842 -57.61 -97.81 -31.14
N LYS A 843 -57.74 -96.93 -32.15
CA LYS A 843 -56.86 -95.79 -32.38
C LYS A 843 -57.19 -94.58 -31.50
N ILE A 844 -58.33 -94.54 -30.78
CA ILE A 844 -58.76 -93.33 -30.04
C ILE A 844 -57.73 -92.85 -29.02
N ASP A 845 -57.02 -93.75 -28.33
CA ASP A 845 -56.01 -93.36 -27.34
C ASP A 845 -54.60 -93.16 -27.93
N THR A 846 -54.30 -93.76 -29.09
CA THR A 846 -52.95 -93.80 -29.67
C THR A 846 -52.77 -92.88 -30.88
N ASN A 847 -53.79 -92.77 -31.73
CA ASN A 847 -53.87 -91.82 -32.83
C ASN A 847 -55.30 -91.25 -32.93
N PRO A 848 -55.70 -90.38 -31.97
CA PRO A 848 -57.05 -89.85 -31.87
C PRO A 848 -57.51 -89.10 -33.14
N GLN A 849 -56.59 -88.49 -33.89
CA GLN A 849 -56.91 -87.73 -35.10
C GLN A 849 -57.36 -88.65 -36.22
N GLU A 850 -56.58 -89.70 -36.48
CA GLU A 850 -56.93 -90.73 -37.47
C GLU A 850 -58.19 -91.49 -37.06
N ALA A 851 -58.31 -91.85 -35.77
CA ALA A 851 -59.51 -92.46 -35.21
C ALA A 851 -60.76 -91.60 -35.46
N TYR A 852 -60.69 -90.30 -35.16
CA TYR A 852 -61.79 -89.37 -35.37
C TYR A 852 -62.20 -89.26 -36.84
N ILE A 853 -61.23 -89.17 -37.75
CA ILE A 853 -61.48 -89.10 -39.20
C ILE A 853 -62.20 -90.36 -39.68
N GLU A 854 -61.66 -91.55 -39.37
CA GLU A 854 -62.24 -92.84 -39.77
C GLU A 854 -63.63 -93.05 -39.16
N LEU A 855 -63.83 -92.72 -37.89
CA LEU A 855 -65.14 -92.84 -37.22
C LEU A 855 -66.17 -91.88 -37.83
N LYS A 856 -65.77 -90.64 -38.16
CA LYS A 856 -66.64 -89.69 -38.89
C LYS A 856 -67.01 -90.23 -40.27
N ASP A 857 -66.06 -90.76 -41.03
CA ASP A 857 -66.32 -91.33 -42.36
C ASP A 857 -67.27 -92.54 -42.27
N LEU A 858 -67.14 -93.39 -41.24
CA LEU A 858 -68.06 -94.50 -40.97
C LEU A 858 -69.48 -94.00 -40.60
N SER A 859 -69.58 -92.87 -39.89
CA SER A 859 -70.88 -92.30 -39.50
C SER A 859 -71.70 -91.78 -40.67
N GLU A 860 -71.05 -91.37 -41.76
CA GLU A 860 -71.71 -90.99 -43.02
C GLU A 860 -72.34 -92.18 -43.77
N ILE A 861 -71.98 -93.41 -43.40
CA ILE A 861 -72.51 -94.65 -44.00
C ILE A 861 -73.63 -95.25 -43.14
N LYS A 862 -73.37 -95.47 -41.84
CA LYS A 862 -74.33 -95.99 -40.86
C LYS A 862 -74.29 -95.15 -39.58
N PRO A 863 -75.03 -94.03 -39.53
CA PRO A 863 -75.03 -93.13 -38.37
C PRO A 863 -75.45 -93.82 -37.06
N ASP A 864 -76.45 -94.71 -37.14
CA ASP A 864 -77.06 -95.37 -35.97
C ASP A 864 -76.32 -96.64 -35.52
N TYR A 865 -75.08 -96.86 -35.97
CA TYR A 865 -74.31 -98.04 -35.59
C TYR A 865 -74.00 -98.03 -34.08
N PRO A 866 -74.29 -99.11 -33.32
CA PRO A 866 -74.12 -99.13 -31.87
C PRO A 866 -72.70 -98.77 -31.42
N GLY A 867 -72.58 -97.74 -30.61
CA GLY A 867 -71.31 -97.26 -30.05
C GLY A 867 -70.50 -96.32 -30.94
N LEU A 868 -70.92 -96.05 -32.18
CA LEU A 868 -70.20 -95.15 -33.10
C LEU A 868 -70.22 -93.70 -32.63
N ALA A 869 -71.39 -93.17 -32.27
CA ALA A 869 -71.52 -91.82 -31.73
C ALA A 869 -70.67 -91.60 -30.47
N GLN A 870 -70.62 -92.60 -29.57
CA GLN A 870 -69.79 -92.53 -28.36
C GLN A 870 -68.30 -92.56 -28.67
N ALA A 871 -67.87 -93.35 -29.66
CA ALA A 871 -66.48 -93.41 -30.10
C ALA A 871 -66.03 -92.07 -30.72
N ILE A 872 -66.88 -91.45 -31.56
CA ILE A 872 -66.64 -90.10 -32.12
C ILE A 872 -66.52 -89.09 -30.98
N TYR A 873 -67.45 -89.09 -30.03
CA TYR A 873 -67.45 -88.21 -28.87
C TYR A 873 -66.16 -88.33 -28.04
N ASN A 874 -65.70 -89.56 -27.77
CA ASN A 874 -64.47 -89.80 -27.03
C ASN A 874 -63.23 -89.30 -27.79
N ALA A 875 -63.20 -89.46 -29.12
CA ALA A 875 -62.13 -88.94 -29.96
C ALA A 875 -62.11 -87.39 -30.00
N GLU A 876 -63.28 -86.73 -30.05
CA GLU A 876 -63.39 -85.26 -29.97
C GLU A 876 -62.84 -84.70 -28.66
N ILE A 877 -63.06 -85.41 -27.54
CA ILE A 877 -62.49 -85.03 -26.23
C ILE A 877 -60.97 -85.19 -26.23
N LYS A 878 -60.43 -86.29 -26.76
CA LYS A 878 -58.98 -86.53 -26.82
C LYS A 878 -58.25 -85.55 -27.73
N LEU A 879 -58.90 -85.10 -28.80
CA LEU A 879 -58.39 -84.08 -29.71
C LEU A 879 -58.55 -82.65 -29.19
N GLY A 880 -59.19 -82.45 -28.04
CA GLY A 880 -59.48 -81.12 -27.52
C GLY A 880 -60.45 -80.31 -28.39
N ILE A 881 -61.16 -80.94 -29.33
CA ILE A 881 -62.21 -80.29 -30.14
C ILE A 881 -63.46 -80.09 -29.29
N ARG A 882 -63.71 -80.99 -28.33
CA ARG A 882 -64.84 -80.89 -27.41
C ARG A 882 -64.36 -80.86 -25.97
N ILE A 883 -64.99 -80.00 -25.19
CA ILE A 883 -64.68 -79.85 -23.76
C ILE A 883 -65.05 -81.16 -23.05
N PRO A 884 -64.12 -81.78 -22.29
CA PRO A 884 -64.42 -82.99 -21.53
C PRO A 884 -65.55 -82.73 -20.52
N PRO A 885 -66.42 -83.72 -20.26
CA PRO A 885 -67.42 -83.60 -19.21
C PRO A 885 -66.73 -83.35 -17.86
N PRO A 886 -67.36 -82.55 -16.97
CA PRO A 886 -66.70 -82.04 -15.79
C PRO A 886 -66.25 -83.15 -14.83
N ASP A 887 -64.94 -83.19 -14.56
CA ASP A 887 -64.33 -84.04 -13.53
C ASP A 887 -64.68 -83.48 -12.13
N PRO A 888 -65.38 -84.25 -11.26
CA PRO A 888 -65.72 -83.83 -9.90
C PRO A 888 -64.51 -83.43 -9.04
N ALA A 889 -63.34 -84.06 -9.26
CA ALA A 889 -62.13 -83.73 -8.51
C ALA A 889 -61.56 -82.36 -8.90
N ARG A 890 -61.58 -82.02 -10.20
CA ARG A 890 -61.18 -80.70 -10.70
C ARG A 890 -62.12 -79.61 -10.22
N LYS A 891 -63.43 -79.85 -10.22
CA LYS A 891 -64.44 -78.92 -9.68
C LYS A 891 -64.21 -78.60 -8.21
N LYS A 892 -63.97 -79.62 -7.38
CA LYS A 892 -63.70 -79.41 -5.95
C LYS A 892 -62.44 -78.57 -5.73
N LYS A 893 -61.36 -78.86 -6.46
CA LYS A 893 -60.10 -78.10 -6.34
C LYS A 893 -60.22 -76.67 -6.86
N ALA A 894 -60.98 -76.44 -7.93
CA ALA A 894 -61.30 -75.10 -8.41
C ALA A 894 -62.11 -74.29 -7.38
N GLU A 895 -63.07 -74.93 -6.70
CA GLU A 895 -63.84 -74.30 -5.62
C GLU A 895 -62.96 -73.93 -4.43
N GLU A 896 -62.00 -74.79 -4.03
CA GLU A 896 -61.02 -74.47 -2.98
C GLU A 896 -60.19 -73.23 -3.33
N PHE A 897 -59.73 -73.10 -4.58
CA PHE A 897 -59.02 -71.91 -5.04
C PHE A 897 -59.93 -70.67 -5.11
N TYR A 898 -61.17 -70.83 -5.59
CA TYR A 898 -62.16 -69.74 -5.61
C TYR A 898 -62.45 -69.20 -4.21
N GLN A 899 -62.67 -70.06 -3.21
CA GLN A 899 -62.96 -69.63 -1.83
C GLN A 899 -61.78 -68.89 -1.22
N ARG A 900 -60.54 -69.36 -1.43
CA ARG A 900 -59.33 -68.63 -0.98
C ARG A 900 -59.22 -67.25 -1.61
N ALA A 901 -59.48 -67.15 -2.92
CA ALA A 901 -59.49 -65.86 -3.60
C ALA A 901 -60.62 -64.96 -3.08
N TYR A 902 -61.83 -65.50 -2.90
CA TYR A 902 -62.98 -64.75 -2.40
C TYR A 902 -62.76 -64.20 -0.99
N GLU A 903 -62.13 -64.95 -0.09
CA GLU A 903 -61.75 -64.46 1.25
C GLU A 903 -60.78 -63.28 1.18
N ILE A 904 -59.78 -63.36 0.29
CA ILE A 904 -58.83 -62.26 0.06
C ILE A 904 -59.57 -61.02 -0.47
N VAL A 905 -60.44 -61.18 -1.47
CA VAL A 905 -61.19 -60.05 -2.06
C VAL A 905 -62.18 -59.46 -1.05
N ARG A 906 -62.86 -60.30 -0.27
CA ARG A 906 -63.80 -59.87 0.78
C ARG A 906 -63.12 -59.07 1.88
N SER A 907 -61.85 -59.37 2.20
CA SER A 907 -61.06 -58.58 3.15
C SER A 907 -60.79 -57.15 2.67
N ASN A 908 -61.03 -56.87 1.38
CA ASN A 908 -60.84 -55.58 0.71
C ASN A 908 -59.40 -55.03 0.81
N VAL A 909 -58.43 -55.92 1.02
CA VAL A 909 -57.01 -55.56 1.07
C VAL A 909 -56.42 -55.69 -0.33
N ARG A 910 -56.42 -54.57 -1.08
CA ARG A 910 -55.96 -54.54 -2.49
C ARG A 910 -54.54 -55.05 -2.70
N SER A 911 -53.65 -54.88 -1.72
CA SER A 911 -52.27 -55.39 -1.81
C SER A 911 -52.20 -56.91 -1.92
N ASN A 912 -53.25 -57.63 -1.51
CA ASN A 912 -53.34 -59.09 -1.58
C ASN A 912 -54.05 -59.57 -2.86
N PHE A 913 -54.59 -58.66 -3.67
CA PHE A 913 -55.31 -59.02 -4.90
C PHE A 913 -54.44 -59.76 -5.94
N PRO A 914 -53.11 -59.53 -6.07
CA PRO A 914 -52.27 -60.38 -6.93
C PRO A 914 -52.36 -61.87 -6.57
N VAL A 915 -52.38 -62.19 -5.27
CA VAL A 915 -52.53 -63.57 -4.78
C VAL A 915 -53.92 -64.11 -5.09
N ALA A 916 -54.95 -63.27 -4.98
CA ALA A 916 -56.30 -63.64 -5.40
C ALA A 916 -56.37 -63.93 -6.90
N LEU A 917 -55.70 -63.15 -7.74
CA LEU A 917 -55.61 -63.41 -9.19
C LEU A 917 -54.94 -64.74 -9.51
N GLU A 918 -53.86 -65.10 -8.81
CA GLU A 918 -53.21 -66.41 -9.01
C GLU A 918 -54.17 -67.56 -8.73
N TYR A 919 -54.88 -67.51 -7.59
CA TYR A 919 -55.89 -68.50 -7.25
C TYR A 919 -57.05 -68.54 -8.26
N LEU A 920 -57.52 -67.38 -8.73
CA LEU A 920 -58.61 -67.31 -9.70
C LEU A 920 -58.19 -67.83 -11.09
N ASN A 921 -56.97 -67.54 -11.53
CA ASN A 921 -56.44 -68.09 -12.78
C ASN A 921 -56.26 -69.62 -12.69
N GLU A 922 -55.80 -70.16 -11.56
CA GLU A 922 -55.73 -71.60 -11.33
C GLU A 922 -57.13 -72.25 -11.28
N ALA A 923 -58.10 -71.60 -10.62
CA ALA A 923 -59.49 -72.04 -10.62
C ALA A 923 -60.08 -72.04 -12.04
N LEU A 924 -59.81 -70.99 -12.83
CA LEU A 924 -60.28 -70.87 -14.21
C LEU A 924 -59.66 -71.94 -15.11
N ARG A 925 -58.38 -72.26 -14.94
CA ARG A 925 -57.71 -73.35 -15.68
C ARG A 925 -58.35 -74.71 -15.41
N LEU A 926 -58.80 -74.95 -14.18
CA LEU A 926 -59.46 -76.20 -13.79
C LEU A 926 -60.93 -76.26 -14.23
N THR A 927 -61.62 -75.12 -14.24
CA THR A 927 -63.02 -74.98 -14.68
C THR A 927 -63.20 -73.74 -15.58
N PRO A 928 -62.93 -73.85 -16.89
CA PRO A 928 -62.93 -72.72 -17.82
C PRO A 928 -64.27 -72.00 -18.03
N ASP A 929 -65.38 -72.66 -17.71
CA ASP A 929 -66.76 -72.15 -17.89
C ASP A 929 -67.43 -71.78 -16.55
N ASN A 930 -66.66 -71.63 -15.47
CA ASN A 930 -67.23 -71.28 -14.15
C ASN A 930 -67.48 -69.76 -14.04
N GLU A 931 -68.75 -69.37 -14.20
CA GLU A 931 -69.20 -67.96 -14.15
C GLU A 931 -68.84 -67.24 -12.85
N SER A 932 -68.85 -67.94 -11.70
CA SER A 932 -68.49 -67.33 -10.40
C SER A 932 -67.01 -66.97 -10.34
N VAL A 933 -66.15 -67.86 -10.84
CA VAL A 933 -64.69 -67.63 -10.93
C VAL A 933 -64.41 -66.50 -11.91
N ILE A 934 -65.06 -66.51 -13.08
CA ILE A 934 -64.92 -65.48 -14.11
C ILE A 934 -65.34 -64.11 -13.58
N SER A 935 -66.51 -64.00 -12.95
CA SER A 935 -67.02 -62.73 -12.44
C SER A 935 -66.14 -62.13 -11.35
N LEU A 936 -65.61 -62.97 -10.46
CA LEU A 936 -64.69 -62.52 -9.42
C LEU A 936 -63.32 -62.16 -10.00
N LEU A 937 -62.82 -62.91 -10.98
CA LEU A 937 -61.58 -62.62 -11.69
C LEU A 937 -61.66 -61.26 -12.39
N ASP A 938 -62.69 -61.00 -13.19
CA ASP A 938 -62.86 -59.73 -13.89
C ASP A 938 -62.99 -58.56 -12.92
N ARG A 939 -63.71 -58.75 -11.80
CA ARG A 939 -63.81 -57.73 -10.76
C ARG A 939 -62.44 -57.39 -10.17
N VAL A 940 -61.65 -58.41 -9.82
CA VAL A 940 -60.31 -58.21 -9.26
C VAL A 940 -59.39 -57.58 -10.29
N GLU A 941 -59.42 -58.03 -11.55
CA GLU A 941 -58.65 -57.45 -12.64
C GLU A 941 -59.03 -55.98 -12.91
N ALA A 942 -60.31 -55.62 -12.83
CA ALA A 942 -60.77 -54.24 -12.96
C ALA A 942 -60.32 -53.37 -11.76
N GLU A 943 -60.45 -53.87 -10.53
CA GLU A 943 -60.11 -53.13 -9.30
C GLU A 943 -58.59 -53.01 -9.05
N MET A 944 -57.79 -53.96 -9.53
CA MET A 944 -56.33 -53.88 -9.46
C MET A 944 -55.75 -52.80 -10.38
N GLY A 945 -56.52 -52.36 -11.38
CA GLY A 945 -56.07 -51.41 -12.39
C GLY A 945 -55.04 -52.01 -13.35
N GLY A 946 -54.84 -51.33 -14.47
CA GLY A 946 -53.75 -51.66 -15.39
C GLY A 946 -52.40 -51.47 -14.71
N ARG A 947 -51.42 -52.31 -15.03
CA ARG A 947 -50.07 -52.15 -14.47
C ARG A 947 -49.21 -51.16 -15.28
N ALA A 948 -49.63 -50.75 -16.46
CA ALA A 948 -48.86 -49.84 -17.32
C ALA A 948 -48.63 -48.48 -16.66
N THR A 949 -47.38 -47.98 -16.66
CA THR A 949 -47.06 -46.60 -16.29
C THR A 949 -46.61 -45.80 -17.50
N MET A 950 -46.96 -44.52 -17.55
CA MET A 950 -46.63 -43.60 -18.66
C MET A 950 -45.67 -42.50 -18.27
N VAL A 951 -45.46 -42.31 -16.98
CA VAL A 951 -44.59 -41.26 -16.44
C VAL A 951 -43.69 -41.88 -15.38
N LEU A 952 -42.43 -41.49 -15.40
CA LEU A 952 -41.49 -41.77 -14.33
C LEU A 952 -41.49 -40.62 -13.32
N SER A 953 -41.10 -40.90 -12.08
CA SER A 953 -40.74 -39.85 -11.13
C SER A 953 -39.64 -38.97 -11.74
N SER A 954 -39.51 -37.73 -11.28
CA SER A 954 -38.55 -36.78 -11.81
C SER A 954 -37.12 -37.32 -11.73
N MET A 955 -36.83 -38.03 -10.65
CA MET A 955 -35.56 -38.70 -10.40
C MET A 955 -35.34 -39.86 -11.38
N ALA A 956 -36.31 -40.77 -11.49
CA ALA A 956 -36.22 -41.90 -12.39
C ALA A 956 -36.15 -41.47 -13.86
N GLN A 957 -36.81 -40.37 -14.22
CA GLN A 957 -36.76 -39.78 -15.56
C GLN A 957 -35.39 -39.18 -15.89
N GLN A 958 -34.69 -38.59 -14.92
CA GLN A 958 -33.33 -38.10 -15.10
C GLN A 958 -32.34 -39.25 -15.27
N GLN A 959 -32.44 -40.29 -14.45
CA GLN A 959 -31.64 -41.50 -14.61
C GLN A 959 -31.93 -42.20 -15.96
N TYR A 960 -33.19 -42.21 -16.42
CA TYR A 960 -33.56 -42.74 -17.72
C TYR A 960 -32.87 -41.97 -18.86
N ARG A 961 -32.88 -40.63 -18.82
CA ARG A 961 -32.17 -39.80 -19.79
C ARG A 961 -30.66 -40.03 -19.76
N LEU A 962 -30.06 -40.15 -18.57
CA LEU A 962 -28.64 -40.49 -18.44
C LEU A 962 -28.33 -41.84 -19.08
N ALA A 963 -29.21 -42.85 -18.89
CA ALA A 963 -29.06 -44.14 -19.56
C ALA A 963 -29.17 -44.04 -21.08
N GLU A 964 -30.10 -43.21 -21.61
CA GLU A 964 -30.20 -42.94 -23.05
C GLU A 964 -28.93 -42.26 -23.59
N GLU A 965 -28.40 -41.27 -22.88
CA GLU A 965 -27.18 -40.57 -23.25
C GLU A 965 -25.99 -41.52 -23.29
N LYS A 966 -25.80 -42.32 -22.23
CA LYS A 966 -24.74 -43.35 -22.18
C LYS A 966 -24.89 -44.38 -23.29
N PHE A 967 -26.12 -44.75 -23.64
CA PHE A 967 -26.39 -45.61 -24.79
C PHE A 967 -25.98 -44.97 -26.12
N ILE A 968 -26.30 -43.68 -26.33
CA ILE A 968 -25.90 -42.92 -27.52
C ILE A 968 -24.38 -42.78 -27.61
N GLN A 969 -23.71 -42.57 -26.47
CA GLN A 969 -22.25 -42.48 -26.35
C GLN A 969 -21.53 -43.84 -26.53
N GLY A 970 -22.27 -44.95 -26.66
CA GLY A 970 -21.71 -46.30 -26.83
C GLY A 970 -21.31 -46.99 -25.53
N SER A 971 -21.56 -46.36 -24.37
CA SER A 971 -21.28 -46.92 -23.04
C SER A 971 -22.39 -47.88 -22.58
N TYR A 972 -22.57 -48.98 -23.31
CA TYR A 972 -23.71 -49.90 -23.15
C TYR A 972 -23.80 -50.56 -21.76
N TYR A 973 -22.67 -50.91 -21.12
CA TYR A 973 -22.67 -51.49 -19.78
C TYR A 973 -23.10 -50.50 -18.70
N GLU A 974 -22.68 -49.23 -18.80
CA GLU A 974 -23.12 -48.17 -17.89
C GLU A 974 -24.62 -47.86 -18.07
N ALA A 975 -25.07 -47.78 -19.33
CA ALA A 975 -26.48 -47.62 -19.65
C ALA A 975 -27.33 -48.78 -19.09
N LEU A 976 -26.86 -50.03 -19.25
CA LEU A 976 -27.54 -51.22 -18.73
C LEU A 976 -27.61 -51.22 -17.20
N ARG A 977 -26.54 -50.77 -16.52
CA ARG A 977 -26.52 -50.65 -15.05
C ARG A 977 -27.60 -49.68 -14.57
N ILE A 978 -27.68 -48.49 -15.18
CA ILE A 978 -28.67 -47.48 -14.80
C ILE A 978 -30.10 -47.99 -15.09
N VAL A 979 -30.32 -48.64 -16.23
CA VAL A 979 -31.62 -49.26 -16.56
C VAL A 979 -32.00 -50.36 -15.57
N ASN A 980 -31.06 -51.22 -15.16
CA ASN A 980 -31.35 -52.26 -14.17
C ASN A 980 -31.64 -51.69 -12.78
N ASN A 981 -30.95 -50.62 -12.38
CA ASN A 981 -31.26 -49.89 -11.16
C ASN A 981 -32.66 -49.27 -11.26
N LEU A 982 -33.03 -48.62 -12.37
CA LEU A 982 -34.40 -48.09 -12.54
C LEU A 982 -35.49 -49.17 -12.44
N MET A 983 -35.17 -50.40 -12.82
CA MET A 983 -36.08 -51.54 -12.78
C MET A 983 -36.23 -52.16 -11.38
N THR A 984 -35.46 -51.75 -10.36
CA THR A 984 -35.68 -52.22 -8.97
C THR A 984 -37.01 -51.72 -8.44
N ASP A 985 -37.36 -50.45 -8.70
CA ASP A 985 -38.67 -49.89 -8.38
C ASP A 985 -39.78 -50.56 -9.20
N SER A 986 -40.73 -51.16 -8.47
CA SER A 986 -41.90 -51.84 -9.01
C SER A 986 -42.77 -50.96 -9.92
N ASN A 987 -42.79 -49.63 -9.71
CA ASN A 987 -43.58 -48.71 -10.52
C ASN A 987 -42.96 -48.51 -11.91
N ASN A 988 -41.63 -48.47 -12.00
CA ASN A 988 -40.89 -48.22 -13.24
C ASN A 988 -40.89 -49.43 -14.19
N ARG A 989 -41.04 -50.64 -13.65
CA ARG A 989 -41.00 -51.91 -14.43
C ARG A 989 -42.03 -51.97 -15.55
N ASN A 990 -43.11 -51.20 -15.43
CA ASN A 990 -44.19 -51.16 -16.40
C ASN A 990 -44.13 -49.94 -17.32
N TYR A 991 -43.01 -49.20 -17.32
CA TYR A 991 -42.78 -48.09 -18.23
C TYR A 991 -42.27 -48.62 -19.56
N GLY A 992 -43.11 -48.55 -20.59
CA GLY A 992 -42.82 -49.10 -21.93
C GLY A 992 -41.47 -48.67 -22.52
N PRO A 993 -41.12 -47.36 -22.51
CA PRO A 993 -39.84 -46.88 -23.05
C PRO A 993 -38.60 -47.40 -22.31
N LEU A 994 -38.68 -47.68 -21.00
CA LEU A 994 -37.58 -48.29 -20.24
C LEU A 994 -37.37 -49.75 -20.63
N LEU A 995 -38.45 -50.51 -20.84
CA LEU A 995 -38.37 -51.89 -21.35
C LEU A 995 -37.80 -51.93 -22.77
N GLU A 996 -38.17 -50.99 -23.62
CA GLU A 996 -37.64 -50.88 -24.98
C GLU A 996 -36.15 -50.52 -24.96
N LEU A 997 -35.75 -49.52 -24.17
CA LEU A 997 -34.35 -49.15 -24.01
C LEU A 997 -33.52 -50.33 -23.50
N LYS A 998 -34.03 -51.08 -22.51
CA LYS A 998 -33.40 -52.31 -22.01
C LYS A 998 -33.16 -53.32 -23.13
N ARG A 999 -34.19 -53.65 -23.92
CA ARG A 999 -34.06 -54.59 -25.06
C ARG A 999 -33.06 -54.09 -26.10
N ARG A 1000 -33.07 -52.79 -26.39
CA ARG A 1000 -32.12 -52.17 -27.33
C ARG A 1000 -30.68 -52.27 -26.83
N ILE A 1001 -30.44 -52.02 -25.55
CA ILE A 1001 -29.12 -52.19 -24.93
C ILE A 1001 -28.70 -53.67 -24.94
N GLU A 1002 -29.58 -54.58 -24.51
CA GLU A 1002 -29.32 -56.04 -24.50
C GLU A 1002 -29.07 -56.62 -25.89
N SER A 1003 -29.62 -56.02 -26.96
CA SER A 1003 -29.33 -56.44 -28.34
C SER A 1003 -27.97 -55.99 -28.87
N LYS A 1004 -27.29 -55.09 -28.15
CA LYS A 1004 -26.00 -54.49 -28.52
C LYS A 1004 -24.82 -55.02 -27.70
N ILE A 1005 -25.13 -55.74 -26.61
CA ILE A 1005 -24.19 -56.46 -25.74
C ILE A 1005 -24.23 -57.94 -26.15
#